data_AF-A0AA39RJ87-F1
#
_entry.id   AF-A0AA39RJ87-F1
#
_cell.length_a   1.000
_cell.length_b   1.000
_cell.length_c   1.000
_cell.angle_alpha   90.00
_cell.angle_beta   90.00
_cell.angle_gamma   90.00
#
_symmetry.space_group_name_H-M   'P 1'
#
loop_
_entity.id
_entity.type
_entity.pdbx_description
1 polymer ?
#
loop_
_entity_poly.entity_id
_entity_poly.type
_entity_poly.pdbx_seq_one_letter_code
_entity_poly.pdbx_strand_id
1 'polypeptide(L)'
;MLSEFSDSVGWSDKIQFKTPPGGGSDELKFLAFGDMGKAPLYASAEHFIQPGSLSVTKAMADEVNNGNVDSIFHIGDISYATGFLVEWDFFLHLITPVASQVSYMTAIGNHERWRCGVAYEAYFPMPTPAKDKPLYSIEQGPVHFTVISTEHDWSEDSEQVDLVLFGHVHNYERTCSVYGDKCLAMPRKDENGVDTYDHTNYSAPVQAVIGMAGYRNHTAISEFRIVNRKRLSLCHDLNPSIHINVSPGSNISDEETITVTVTGVTNPSENDWVAMISSSHADVSSCPLNALFYAQTGDISKLPLLCHYPVKAQFMRSDPDYLSCKKKDCSGSLSFHVINIRTDIGFVVFSGGFESPCILSRTGPINFANPKKPLYGHISSTDSTGTSMRLTWVSGDNATQQVQYGDGKTQTSQVSTFSQKNMCSSVLPSPAKDFGWHDPGYIHSAVMTGLQPSSNFSYRYGSESVGWSDQIQFRTPPAGGSDELRFLAYGDMGKAPRDNSTEHYIQPGSIPVTKAMADEVNNGNVDSIFHIGDISYATGFLVEWDYFLHLINPLASRVPYMTAIGNHERDYVDSGSLYITPDSGGECGVPYETYFPMPTPAKDKPWYSIEQGPVHFTVISTEHNWFAKSEQYEWMKKDMASVDRSKTPWLVFTGHRPMYTSTQGFSSVDINFVRVVEPLLLKHKVDLVLFGHVHNYERTCSVYKRKCLAMPTKDQQGIDTYDHSNYSAPVQAVIGMAGFKLDNFTLNEHWSLSRISKFGYLRGNATKKELKLEVCTRVFNMPVDPAFLSFLLIFATFAACHCGYKKS
;
A
#
# COMPACT_ATOMS: atom_id res chain seq x y z
N MET A 1 50.11 -18.98 -35.86
CA MET A 1 50.58 -18.17 -34.73
C MET A 1 49.85 -18.62 -33.48
N LEU A 2 50.43 -19.34 -32.55
CA LEU A 2 51.57 -20.27 -32.55
C LEU A 2 51.57 -20.84 -31.12
N SER A 3 51.36 -22.15 -31.03
CA SER A 3 51.90 -23.11 -30.05
C SER A 3 51.56 -23.02 -28.56
N GLU A 4 50.93 -24.12 -28.11
CA GLU A 4 51.08 -24.86 -26.83
C GLU A 4 49.87 -24.87 -25.88
N PHE A 5 48.97 -25.81 -26.21
CA PHE A 5 48.37 -26.73 -25.24
C PHE A 5 49.46 -27.62 -24.61
N SER A 6 49.15 -28.12 -23.40
CA SER A 6 49.85 -29.13 -22.58
C SER A 6 50.68 -28.52 -21.43
N ASP A 7 50.59 -28.97 -20.18
CA ASP A 7 50.35 -30.33 -19.73
C ASP A 7 49.54 -30.47 -18.44
N SER A 8 48.75 -31.55 -18.47
CA SER A 8 48.08 -32.25 -17.40
C SER A 8 49.01 -32.69 -16.26
N VAL A 9 48.74 -32.31 -15.01
CA VAL A 9 49.01 -33.09 -13.78
C VAL A 9 48.07 -32.49 -12.71
N GLY A 10 47.02 -33.16 -12.23
CA GLY A 10 47.12 -34.19 -11.20
C GLY A 10 46.81 -33.56 -9.83
N TRP A 11 45.70 -33.97 -9.22
CA TRP A 11 45.43 -33.68 -7.81
C TRP A 11 46.49 -34.36 -6.93
N SER A 12 47.36 -33.58 -6.30
CA SER A 12 47.94 -33.84 -4.97
C SER A 12 49.03 -32.80 -4.68
N ASP A 13 48.86 -31.96 -3.66
CA ASP A 13 49.57 -32.11 -2.39
C ASP A 13 49.37 -30.89 -1.48
N LYS A 14 49.39 -31.19 -0.19
CA LYS A 14 49.13 -30.36 0.99
C LYS A 14 49.74 -28.95 0.91
N ILE A 15 48.91 -27.93 1.00
CA ILE A 15 49.36 -26.58 1.37
C ILE A 15 49.39 -26.49 2.90
N GLN A 16 50.58 -26.25 3.44
CA GLN A 16 50.75 -25.88 4.85
C GLN A 16 50.27 -24.45 5.06
N PHE A 17 49.34 -24.24 5.99
CA PHE A 17 49.01 -22.92 6.49
C PHE A 17 50.21 -22.36 7.27
N LYS A 18 50.77 -21.25 6.80
CA LYS A 18 51.67 -20.41 7.61
C LYS A 18 50.85 -19.83 8.76
N THR A 19 51.23 -20.11 10.00
CA THR A 19 50.84 -19.28 11.13
C THR A 19 51.47 -17.90 10.96
N PRO A 20 50.74 -16.80 11.27
CA PRO A 20 51.33 -15.46 11.25
C PRO A 20 52.52 -15.41 12.21
N PRO A 21 53.60 -14.68 11.86
CA PRO A 21 54.71 -14.47 12.77
C PRO A 21 54.18 -13.78 14.04
N GLY A 22 54.47 -14.39 15.18
CA GLY A 22 54.09 -13.85 16.48
C GLY A 22 54.71 -12.50 16.76
N GLY A 23 53.91 -11.63 17.40
CA GLY A 23 54.35 -10.59 18.32
C GLY A 23 55.22 -9.47 17.74
N GLY A 24 54.63 -8.30 17.52
CA GLY A 24 55.36 -7.04 17.59
C GLY A 24 55.24 -6.09 16.40
N SER A 25 54.02 -5.83 15.89
CA SER A 25 53.74 -4.55 15.22
C SER A 25 52.71 -3.78 16.05
N ASP A 26 53.02 -2.52 16.39
CA ASP A 26 52.09 -1.58 17.04
C ASP A 26 50.99 -1.08 16.07
N GLU A 27 51.01 -1.57 14.83
CA GLU A 27 50.12 -1.18 13.75
C GLU A 27 49.58 -2.46 13.07
N LEU A 28 48.25 -2.54 12.92
CA LEU A 28 47.55 -3.54 12.14
C LEU A 28 46.92 -2.85 10.94
N LYS A 29 47.20 -3.33 9.72
CA LYS A 29 46.51 -2.87 8.52
C LYS A 29 45.52 -3.95 8.08
N PHE A 30 44.24 -3.63 8.13
CA PHE A 30 43.19 -4.58 7.75
C PHE A 30 42.22 -3.97 6.75
N LEU A 31 41.62 -4.83 5.93
CA LEU A 31 40.48 -4.50 5.09
C LEU A 31 39.23 -5.20 5.61
N ALA A 32 38.14 -4.46 5.74
CA ALA A 32 36.83 -5.01 6.02
C ALA A 32 35.87 -4.64 4.89
N PHE A 33 35.13 -5.62 4.36
CA PHE A 33 34.14 -5.40 3.30
C PHE A 33 33.02 -6.43 3.38
N GLY A 34 31.88 -6.13 2.76
CA GLY A 34 30.73 -7.04 2.67
C GLY A 34 30.27 -7.26 1.24
N ASP A 35 29.47 -8.31 1.07
CA ASP A 35 28.71 -8.69 -0.13
C ASP A 35 29.52 -8.80 -1.44
N MET A 36 29.93 -10.02 -1.80
CA MET A 36 30.42 -10.33 -3.15
C MET A 36 29.34 -11.04 -3.98
N GLY A 37 28.62 -10.28 -4.80
CA GLY A 37 27.40 -10.71 -5.50
C GLY A 37 27.55 -11.69 -6.69
N LYS A 38 26.39 -12.24 -7.10
CA LYS A 38 26.14 -13.19 -8.21
C LYS A 38 25.84 -12.49 -9.56
N ALA A 39 26.16 -13.11 -10.70
CA ALA A 39 25.66 -12.74 -12.05
C ALA A 39 24.46 -13.64 -12.47
N PRO A 40 23.54 -13.17 -13.35
CA PRO A 40 22.29 -13.88 -13.64
C PRO A 40 22.50 -15.20 -14.40
N LEU A 41 21.72 -16.21 -14.01
CA LEU A 41 21.66 -17.57 -14.56
C LEU A 41 21.05 -17.64 -15.97
N TYR A 42 21.42 -16.77 -16.92
CA TYR A 42 21.05 -16.92 -18.34
C TYR A 42 22.06 -16.24 -19.27
N ALA A 43 23.30 -16.73 -19.31
CA ALA A 43 24.24 -16.44 -20.40
C ALA A 43 25.23 -17.62 -20.56
N SER A 44 25.64 -17.90 -21.79
CA SER A 44 26.57 -18.96 -22.19
C SER A 44 27.88 -18.97 -21.40
N ALA A 45 28.54 -20.13 -21.37
CA ALA A 45 29.61 -20.58 -20.47
C ALA A 45 30.95 -19.80 -20.42
N GLU A 46 30.97 -18.49 -20.66
CA GLU A 46 32.18 -17.66 -20.54
C GLU A 46 32.05 -16.43 -19.62
N HIS A 47 30.92 -16.21 -18.93
CA HIS A 47 30.76 -15.05 -18.02
C HIS A 47 30.08 -15.44 -16.70
N PHE A 48 30.87 -15.88 -15.71
CA PHE A 48 30.36 -16.36 -14.40
C PHE A 48 30.67 -15.44 -13.20
N ILE A 49 31.25 -14.24 -13.40
CA ILE A 49 31.62 -13.34 -12.29
C ILE A 49 31.13 -11.92 -12.57
N GLN A 50 30.55 -11.23 -11.58
CA GLN A 50 30.26 -9.80 -11.71
C GLN A 50 31.60 -9.03 -11.93
N PRO A 51 31.69 -8.11 -12.89
CA PRO A 51 32.90 -7.31 -13.11
C PRO A 51 33.40 -6.60 -11.84
N GLY A 52 32.48 -6.25 -10.94
CA GLY A 52 32.77 -5.69 -9.62
C GLY A 52 33.55 -6.63 -8.70
N SER A 53 33.13 -7.90 -8.56
CA SER A 53 33.79 -8.88 -7.68
C SER A 53 35.21 -9.21 -8.15
N LEU A 54 35.43 -9.27 -9.47
CA LEU A 54 36.77 -9.46 -10.04
C LEU A 54 37.66 -8.23 -9.79
N SER A 55 37.09 -7.03 -9.89
CA SER A 55 37.81 -5.77 -9.66
C SER A 55 38.17 -5.57 -8.18
N VAL A 56 37.26 -5.87 -7.26
CA VAL A 56 37.49 -5.83 -5.81
C VAL A 56 38.55 -6.86 -5.42
N THR A 57 38.42 -8.10 -5.90
CA THR A 57 39.41 -9.15 -5.58
C THR A 57 40.78 -8.83 -6.15
N LYS A 58 40.85 -8.24 -7.35
CA LYS A 58 42.10 -7.75 -7.92
C LYS A 58 42.71 -6.61 -7.09
N ALA A 59 41.90 -5.64 -6.68
CA ALA A 59 42.36 -4.53 -5.82
C ALA A 59 42.86 -5.05 -4.47
N MET A 60 42.16 -6.02 -3.86
CA MET A 60 42.60 -6.67 -2.63
C MET A 60 43.92 -7.42 -2.83
N ALA A 61 44.06 -8.15 -3.94
CA ALA A 61 45.32 -8.83 -4.28
C ALA A 61 46.46 -7.82 -4.47
N ASP A 62 46.20 -6.68 -5.11
CA ASP A 62 47.20 -5.61 -5.29
C ASP A 62 47.63 -5.02 -3.94
N GLU A 63 46.68 -4.72 -3.04
CA GLU A 63 46.98 -4.21 -1.69
C GLU A 63 47.75 -5.22 -0.83
N VAL A 64 47.39 -6.51 -0.91
CA VAL A 64 48.11 -7.60 -0.22
C VAL A 64 49.51 -7.79 -0.80
N ASN A 65 49.66 -7.79 -2.12
CA ASN A 65 50.95 -7.94 -2.80
C ASN A 65 51.88 -6.74 -2.53
N ASN A 66 51.31 -5.55 -2.31
CA ASN A 66 52.04 -4.34 -1.94
C ASN A 66 52.40 -4.27 -0.44
N GLY A 67 51.97 -5.23 0.38
CA GLY A 67 52.22 -5.26 1.83
C GLY A 67 51.45 -4.19 2.61
N ASN A 68 50.34 -3.71 2.04
CA ASN A 68 49.50 -2.67 2.66
C ASN A 68 48.41 -3.25 3.56
N VAL A 69 48.21 -4.56 3.55
CA VAL A 69 47.14 -5.26 4.27
C VAL A 69 47.70 -6.54 4.87
N ASP A 70 47.57 -6.66 6.19
CA ASP A 70 47.99 -7.82 6.96
C ASP A 70 46.83 -8.81 7.15
N SER A 71 45.57 -8.34 7.04
CA SER A 71 44.38 -9.12 7.41
C SER A 71 43.11 -8.63 6.72
N ILE A 72 42.19 -9.55 6.47
CA ILE A 72 40.96 -9.30 5.72
C ILE A 72 39.76 -9.85 6.48
N PHE A 73 38.73 -9.03 6.62
CA PHE A 73 37.44 -9.34 7.22
C PHE A 73 36.34 -9.22 6.17
N HIS A 74 35.78 -10.35 5.74
CA HIS A 74 34.64 -10.40 4.82
C HIS A 74 33.35 -10.59 5.63
N ILE A 75 32.58 -9.52 5.79
CA ILE A 75 31.39 -9.44 6.63
C ILE A 75 30.13 -9.26 5.77
N GLY A 76 29.32 -10.30 5.60
CA GLY A 76 28.11 -10.25 4.77
C GLY A 76 27.90 -11.51 3.94
N ASP A 77 27.19 -11.40 2.83
CA ASP A 77 26.90 -12.53 1.93
C ASP A 77 28.13 -12.85 1.06
N ILE A 78 28.68 -14.04 1.28
CA ILE A 78 30.04 -14.38 0.83
C ILE A 78 30.03 -14.84 -0.62
N SER A 79 29.20 -15.83 -0.92
CA SER A 79 29.19 -16.57 -2.18
C SER A 79 27.87 -16.45 -2.91
N TYR A 80 26.80 -16.04 -2.23
CA TYR A 80 25.42 -16.10 -2.74
C TYR A 80 25.04 -17.51 -3.24
N ALA A 81 25.69 -18.56 -2.71
CA ALA A 81 25.54 -19.92 -3.19
C ALA A 81 24.21 -20.52 -2.70
N THR A 82 23.13 -20.28 -3.45
CA THR A 82 21.77 -20.76 -3.14
C THR A 82 21.57 -22.25 -3.43
N GLY A 83 22.56 -23.09 -3.11
CA GLY A 83 22.44 -24.56 -3.12
C GLY A 83 23.25 -25.33 -4.18
N PHE A 84 24.17 -24.71 -4.93
CA PHE A 84 25.05 -25.42 -5.87
C PHE A 84 26.52 -25.37 -5.39
N LEU A 85 27.14 -26.54 -5.14
CA LEU A 85 28.53 -26.63 -4.67
C LEU A 85 29.55 -25.99 -5.62
N VAL A 86 29.26 -25.97 -6.92
CA VAL A 86 30.13 -25.36 -7.95
C VAL A 86 30.32 -23.85 -7.72
N GLU A 87 29.35 -23.17 -7.11
CA GLU A 87 29.42 -21.73 -6.80
C GLU A 87 30.47 -21.44 -5.70
N TRP A 88 30.64 -22.36 -4.76
CA TRP A 88 31.70 -22.30 -3.73
C TRP A 88 33.09 -22.49 -4.33
N ASP A 89 33.25 -23.43 -5.27
CA ASP A 89 34.54 -23.67 -5.94
C ASP A 89 35.00 -22.43 -6.72
N PHE A 90 34.08 -21.73 -7.40
CA PHE A 90 34.39 -20.48 -8.08
C PHE A 90 34.75 -19.35 -7.12
N PHE A 91 33.99 -19.19 -6.03
CA PHE A 91 34.30 -18.18 -5.01
C PHE A 91 35.67 -18.42 -4.37
N LEU A 92 35.96 -19.66 -3.97
CA LEU A 92 37.25 -20.04 -3.39
C LEU A 92 38.39 -19.80 -4.38
N HIS A 93 38.20 -20.13 -5.66
CA HIS A 93 39.17 -19.83 -6.70
C HIS A 93 39.42 -18.31 -6.84
N LEU A 94 38.36 -17.50 -6.75
CA LEU A 94 38.44 -16.04 -6.83
C LEU A 94 39.27 -15.47 -5.68
N ILE A 95 39.01 -15.87 -4.43
CA ILE A 95 39.71 -15.31 -3.25
C ILE A 95 41.08 -15.93 -2.99
N THR A 96 41.40 -17.08 -3.60
CA THR A 96 42.66 -17.82 -3.37
C THR A 96 43.91 -16.95 -3.47
N PRO A 97 44.08 -16.04 -4.47
CA PRO A 97 45.27 -15.18 -4.56
C PRO A 97 45.47 -14.28 -3.34
N VAL A 98 44.40 -14.01 -2.58
CA VAL A 98 44.42 -13.13 -1.41
C VAL A 98 44.44 -13.94 -0.11
N ALA A 99 43.50 -14.87 0.04
CA ALA A 99 43.32 -15.69 1.24
C ALA A 99 44.47 -16.69 1.50
N SER A 100 45.31 -16.96 0.49
CA SER A 100 46.54 -17.76 0.67
C SER A 100 47.73 -16.98 1.22
N GLN A 101 47.66 -15.64 1.23
CA GLN A 101 48.77 -14.76 1.59
C GLN A 101 48.57 -14.06 2.95
N VAL A 102 47.33 -13.73 3.30
CA VAL A 102 46.96 -13.03 4.54
C VAL A 102 45.79 -13.70 5.23
N SER A 103 45.58 -13.44 6.52
CA SER A 103 44.43 -13.96 7.26
C SER A 103 43.13 -13.46 6.63
N TYR A 104 42.24 -14.39 6.26
CA TYR A 104 40.93 -14.10 5.67
C TYR A 104 39.84 -14.62 6.58
N MET A 105 39.17 -13.71 7.28
CA MET A 105 38.16 -13.97 8.29
C MET A 105 36.78 -13.61 7.75
N THR A 106 35.77 -14.40 8.10
CA THR A 106 34.41 -14.25 7.54
C THR A 106 33.36 -14.18 8.63
N ALA A 107 32.26 -13.46 8.37
CA ALA A 107 31.02 -13.57 9.13
C ALA A 107 29.94 -14.18 8.22
N ILE A 108 29.15 -15.12 8.73
CA ILE A 108 28.10 -15.78 7.92
C ILE A 108 26.95 -14.79 7.64
N GLY A 109 26.64 -14.61 6.36
CA GLY A 109 25.49 -13.86 5.86
C GLY A 109 24.20 -14.68 5.80
N ASN A 110 23.09 -14.04 5.43
CA ASN A 110 21.81 -14.74 5.37
C ASN A 110 21.78 -15.74 4.21
N HIS A 111 22.47 -15.45 3.09
CA HIS A 111 22.48 -16.28 1.89
C HIS A 111 23.18 -17.63 2.12
N GLU A 112 24.18 -17.67 3.00
CA GLU A 112 24.88 -18.88 3.41
C GLU A 112 24.09 -19.72 4.44
N ARG A 113 23.08 -19.13 5.10
CA ARG A 113 22.32 -19.79 6.18
C ARG A 113 21.12 -20.60 5.72
N TRP A 114 20.52 -20.31 4.56
CA TRP A 114 19.27 -20.92 4.08
C TRP A 114 19.27 -22.47 3.96
N ARG A 115 20.44 -23.13 4.04
CA ARG A 115 20.57 -24.61 4.16
C ARG A 115 21.52 -25.06 5.28
N CYS A 116 21.31 -24.54 6.48
CA CYS A 116 21.99 -24.93 7.72
C CYS A 116 23.49 -24.59 7.80
N GLY A 117 24.04 -23.72 6.95
CA GLY A 117 25.43 -23.23 7.06
C GLY A 117 26.54 -24.27 6.80
N VAL A 118 26.21 -25.52 6.51
CA VAL A 118 27.15 -26.66 6.48
C VAL A 118 28.30 -26.46 5.48
N ALA A 119 28.04 -25.90 4.30
CA ALA A 119 29.08 -25.62 3.32
C ALA A 119 30.02 -24.49 3.79
N TYR A 120 29.45 -23.42 4.35
CA TYR A 120 30.22 -22.32 4.94
C TYR A 120 31.12 -22.84 6.08
N GLU A 121 30.58 -23.63 7.01
CA GLU A 121 31.35 -24.21 8.13
C GLU A 121 32.47 -25.15 7.64
N ALA A 122 32.26 -25.85 6.53
CA ALA A 122 33.26 -26.74 5.95
C ALA A 122 34.42 -25.97 5.29
N TYR A 123 34.13 -24.83 4.65
CA TYR A 123 35.15 -24.03 3.95
C TYR A 123 35.81 -22.96 4.85
N PHE A 124 35.07 -22.44 5.83
CA PHE A 124 35.50 -21.37 6.74
C PHE A 124 35.28 -21.78 8.21
N PRO A 125 36.13 -22.66 8.77
CA PRO A 125 36.04 -23.09 10.16
C PRO A 125 36.54 -21.98 11.09
N MET A 126 35.75 -20.92 11.26
CA MET A 126 36.06 -19.81 12.16
C MET A 126 36.05 -20.28 13.63
N PRO A 127 36.85 -19.66 14.52
CA PRO A 127 37.02 -20.11 15.90
C PRO A 127 35.81 -19.75 16.78
N THR A 128 34.65 -20.36 16.51
CA THR A 128 33.41 -20.09 17.25
C THR A 128 33.36 -20.87 18.57
N PRO A 129 32.90 -20.27 19.69
CA PRO A 129 32.82 -20.93 20.99
C PRO A 129 31.79 -22.08 21.06
N ALA A 130 30.82 -22.11 20.14
CA ALA A 130 29.77 -23.12 20.07
C ALA A 130 29.34 -23.36 18.61
N LYS A 131 28.96 -24.59 18.27
CA LYS A 131 28.58 -25.00 16.89
C LYS A 131 27.32 -24.31 16.35
N ASP A 132 26.55 -23.67 17.21
CA ASP A 132 25.25 -23.06 16.96
C ASP A 132 25.26 -21.52 17.14
N LYS A 133 26.38 -20.93 17.56
CA LYS A 133 26.54 -19.48 17.72
C LYS A 133 27.52 -18.93 16.66
N PRO A 134 27.05 -18.17 15.66
CA PRO A 134 27.90 -17.56 14.63
C PRO A 134 28.58 -16.28 15.15
N LEU A 135 29.35 -16.44 16.23
CA LEU A 135 30.16 -15.41 16.87
C LEU A 135 31.56 -15.98 17.11
N TYR A 136 32.58 -15.17 16.88
CA TYR A 136 33.92 -15.42 17.38
C TYR A 136 34.61 -14.10 17.70
N SER A 137 35.63 -14.18 18.54
CA SER A 137 36.53 -13.06 18.81
C SER A 137 37.97 -13.49 18.57
N ILE A 138 38.79 -12.57 18.10
CA ILE A 138 40.20 -12.84 17.79
C ILE A 138 41.05 -11.61 18.05
N GLU A 139 42.22 -11.85 18.63
CA GLU A 139 43.26 -10.84 18.78
C GLU A 139 44.12 -10.81 17.52
N GLN A 140 44.25 -9.64 16.89
CA GLN A 140 45.12 -9.45 15.74
C GLN A 140 45.92 -8.16 15.89
N GLY A 141 47.25 -8.30 16.02
CA GLY A 141 48.10 -7.17 16.38
C GLY A 141 47.66 -6.55 17.73
N PRO A 142 47.47 -5.22 17.81
CA PRO A 142 47.00 -4.54 19.03
C PRO A 142 45.46 -4.47 19.14
N VAL A 143 44.70 -5.10 18.24
CA VAL A 143 43.23 -4.95 18.16
C VAL A 143 42.53 -6.27 18.48
N HIS A 144 41.58 -6.20 19.42
CA HIS A 144 40.61 -7.27 19.68
C HIS A 144 39.41 -7.10 18.75
N PHE A 145 39.17 -8.09 17.88
CA PHE A 145 37.99 -8.12 17.01
C PHE A 145 36.94 -9.05 17.57
N THR A 146 35.70 -8.57 17.62
CA THR A 146 34.51 -9.41 17.84
C THR A 146 33.68 -9.42 16.55
N VAL A 147 33.45 -10.60 16.00
CA VAL A 147 32.74 -10.80 14.74
C VAL A 147 31.43 -11.54 15.02
N ILE A 148 30.31 -10.85 14.87
CA ILE A 148 28.96 -11.37 15.05
C ILE A 148 28.22 -11.46 13.73
N SER A 149 27.44 -12.52 13.53
CA SER A 149 26.41 -12.53 12.48
C SER A 149 25.14 -11.85 12.98
N THR A 150 24.69 -10.81 12.28
CA THR A 150 23.43 -10.10 12.56
C THR A 150 22.19 -10.94 12.29
N GLU A 151 22.37 -12.09 11.63
CA GLU A 151 21.27 -12.98 11.28
C GLU A 151 20.81 -13.82 12.47
N HIS A 152 21.62 -13.95 13.52
CA HIS A 152 21.29 -14.71 14.72
C HIS A 152 20.51 -13.87 15.75
N ASP A 153 19.59 -14.48 16.50
CA ASP A 153 18.82 -13.78 17.53
C ASP A 153 19.65 -13.71 18.82
N TRP A 154 20.11 -12.51 19.17
CA TRP A 154 21.03 -12.25 20.29
C TRP A 154 20.32 -11.82 21.57
N SER A 155 19.03 -12.11 21.72
CA SER A 155 18.17 -11.55 22.79
C SER A 155 18.56 -11.92 24.24
N GLU A 156 19.59 -12.74 24.49
CA GLU A 156 19.96 -13.21 25.84
C GLU A 156 21.40 -12.95 26.33
N ASP A 157 22.34 -12.44 25.52
CA ASP A 157 23.75 -12.32 25.96
C ASP A 157 24.28 -10.88 25.80
N SER A 158 24.52 -10.17 26.91
CA SER A 158 25.15 -8.84 26.92
C SER A 158 26.45 -8.84 27.71
N GLU A 159 27.59 -8.82 27.03
CA GLU A 159 28.88 -8.42 27.61
C GLU A 159 29.58 -7.37 26.75
N GLN A 160 30.44 -6.58 27.39
CA GLN A 160 31.14 -5.41 26.83
C GLN A 160 32.06 -5.81 25.67
N VAL A 161 32.03 -5.02 24.57
CA VAL A 161 32.87 -5.21 23.38
C VAL A 161 33.56 -3.88 23.04
N ASP A 162 34.88 -3.90 22.84
CA ASP A 162 35.69 -2.70 22.55
C ASP A 162 35.63 -2.24 21.07
N LEU A 163 35.31 -3.15 20.12
CA LEU A 163 35.01 -2.81 18.72
C LEU A 163 34.11 -3.88 18.07
N VAL A 164 32.98 -3.46 17.51
CA VAL A 164 32.02 -4.33 16.80
C VAL A 164 32.00 -3.97 15.31
N LEU A 165 32.27 -4.94 14.43
CA LEU A 165 32.08 -4.78 12.98
C LEU A 165 30.67 -5.26 12.61
N PHE A 166 29.84 -4.36 12.07
CA PHE A 166 28.50 -4.68 11.59
C PHE A 166 28.53 -5.04 10.09
N GLY A 167 28.01 -6.22 9.74
CA GLY A 167 27.82 -6.63 8.35
C GLY A 167 26.53 -6.06 7.76
N HIS A 168 26.58 -4.81 7.29
CA HIS A 168 25.65 -4.30 6.26
C HIS A 168 26.32 -3.06 5.62
N VAL A 169 27.01 -3.22 4.50
CA VAL A 169 27.62 -2.09 3.76
C VAL A 169 27.17 -2.14 2.31
N HIS A 170 26.14 -1.34 2.00
CA HIS A 170 25.85 -0.97 0.61
C HIS A 170 26.22 0.50 0.40
N ASN A 171 27.13 0.72 -0.56
CA ASN A 171 27.68 2.00 -1.03
C ASN A 171 28.70 2.70 -0.10
N TYR A 172 29.65 3.40 -0.72
CA TYR A 172 30.82 4.11 -0.15
C TYR A 172 30.45 5.17 0.90
N GLU A 173 29.93 4.78 2.06
CA GLU A 173 29.86 5.62 3.24
C GLU A 173 31.14 5.42 4.08
N ARG A 174 31.87 6.50 4.30
CA ARG A 174 33.03 6.51 5.22
C ARG A 174 32.49 6.30 6.65
N THR A 175 32.75 5.13 7.24
CA THR A 175 32.50 4.86 8.65
C THR A 175 33.42 5.71 9.53
N CYS A 176 32.85 6.52 10.44
CA CYS A 176 33.58 7.24 11.49
C CYS A 176 33.85 6.26 12.65
N SER A 177 35.11 6.00 12.99
CA SER A 177 35.47 5.29 14.23
C SER A 177 35.16 6.19 15.44
N VAL A 178 34.35 5.70 16.37
CA VAL A 178 33.93 6.44 17.57
C VAL A 178 34.88 6.12 18.74
N TYR A 179 35.43 7.14 19.40
CA TYR A 179 36.10 7.01 20.70
C TYR A 179 35.40 7.96 21.69
N GLY A 180 34.46 7.43 22.49
CA GLY A 180 33.57 8.23 23.33
C GLY A 180 32.67 9.19 22.55
N ASP A 181 32.24 10.31 23.15
CA ASP A 181 31.21 11.22 22.59
C ASP A 181 31.71 12.20 21.50
N LYS A 182 32.80 11.90 20.76
CA LYS A 182 33.32 12.78 19.69
C LYS A 182 33.74 12.01 18.42
N CYS A 183 33.26 12.46 17.26
CA CYS A 183 33.79 12.08 15.93
C CYS A 183 35.03 12.96 15.62
N LEU A 184 36.12 12.34 15.16
CA LEU A 184 37.29 13.05 14.61
C LEU A 184 37.31 12.88 13.08
N ALA A 185 36.98 13.94 12.34
CA ALA A 185 37.32 14.04 10.92
C ALA A 185 37.72 15.49 10.57
N MET A 186 38.86 15.66 9.89
CA MET A 186 39.33 16.94 9.37
C MET A 186 38.63 17.29 8.04
N PRO A 187 38.22 18.55 7.79
CA PRO A 187 37.60 18.94 6.53
C PRO A 187 38.65 19.18 5.42
N ARG A 188 38.33 18.82 4.17
CA ARG A 188 38.97 19.39 2.97
C ARG A 188 38.12 20.57 2.48
N LYS A 189 38.75 21.72 2.27
CA LYS A 189 38.16 22.90 1.61
C LYS A 189 38.22 22.72 0.09
N ASP A 190 37.19 23.19 -0.60
CA ASP A 190 37.25 23.35 -2.05
C ASP A 190 38.09 24.58 -2.44
N GLU A 191 38.31 24.74 -3.74
CA GLU A 191 39.15 25.78 -4.35
C GLU A 191 38.62 27.22 -4.18
N ASN A 192 37.45 27.40 -3.57
CA ASN A 192 36.89 28.71 -3.21
C ASN A 192 36.67 28.90 -1.69
N GLY A 193 37.07 27.95 -0.86
CA GLY A 193 37.19 28.12 0.60
C GLY A 193 35.86 28.21 1.36
N VAL A 194 34.78 27.62 0.84
CA VAL A 194 33.46 27.56 1.50
C VAL A 194 33.18 26.15 2.00
N ASP A 195 32.67 26.02 3.23
CA ASP A 195 32.23 24.74 3.79
C ASP A 195 30.91 24.30 3.12
N THR A 196 30.95 23.28 2.27
CA THR A 196 29.76 22.73 1.62
C THR A 196 29.31 21.43 2.29
N TYR A 197 28.10 21.44 2.87
CA TYR A 197 27.34 20.23 3.18
C TYR A 197 26.49 19.87 1.96
N ASP A 198 26.83 18.77 1.30
CA ASP A 198 26.03 18.24 0.19
C ASP A 198 24.90 17.35 0.74
N HIS A 199 23.66 17.78 0.55
CA HIS A 199 22.43 17.07 0.90
C HIS A 199 21.83 16.30 -0.30
N THR A 200 22.65 15.89 -1.26
CA THR A 200 22.19 15.08 -2.40
C THR A 200 23.03 13.82 -2.55
N ASN A 201 22.67 12.75 -1.81
CA ASN A 201 22.88 11.34 -2.18
C ASN A 201 22.35 10.41 -1.08
N TYR A 202 21.02 10.29 -0.98
CA TYR A 202 20.43 9.07 -0.44
C TYR A 202 20.24 8.11 -1.61
N SER A 203 21.25 7.28 -1.88
CA SER A 203 21.08 6.14 -2.78
C SER A 203 20.24 5.10 -2.05
N ALA A 204 19.05 4.84 -2.60
CA ALA A 204 18.09 3.83 -2.18
C ALA A 204 18.75 2.45 -1.92
N PRO A 205 18.25 1.67 -0.94
CA PRO A 205 18.62 0.26 -0.85
C PRO A 205 18.13 -0.46 -2.11
N VAL A 206 19.05 -1.15 -2.80
CA VAL A 206 18.72 -2.01 -3.93
C VAL A 206 17.83 -3.15 -3.42
N GLN A 207 16.67 -3.25 -4.05
CA GLN A 207 15.57 -4.15 -3.76
C GLN A 207 16.01 -5.62 -3.73
N ALA A 208 15.99 -6.22 -2.53
CA ALA A 208 15.43 -7.56 -2.43
C ALA A 208 13.95 -7.45 -2.78
N VAL A 209 13.48 -8.28 -3.70
CA VAL A 209 12.05 -8.48 -4.01
C VAL A 209 11.36 -8.99 -2.74
N ILE A 210 10.99 -8.06 -1.87
CA ILE A 210 10.27 -8.32 -0.62
C ILE A 210 8.91 -7.66 -0.77
N GLY A 211 7.89 -8.51 -0.88
CA GLY A 211 6.49 -8.10 -0.97
C GLY A 211 5.54 -9.09 -1.64
N MET A 212 5.99 -10.21 -2.22
CA MET A 212 5.06 -11.19 -2.83
C MET A 212 4.28 -12.07 -1.81
N ALA A 213 4.52 -11.91 -0.51
CA ALA A 213 3.87 -12.71 0.53
C ALA A 213 2.50 -12.16 0.97
N GLY A 214 2.25 -10.84 0.84
CA GLY A 214 0.97 -10.22 1.21
C GLY A 214 -0.21 -10.63 0.31
N TYR A 215 0.08 -10.99 -0.94
CA TYR A 215 -0.93 -11.29 -1.96
C TYR A 215 -1.43 -12.74 -1.93
N ARG A 216 -0.70 -13.66 -1.31
CA ARG A 216 -0.94 -15.10 -1.49
C ARG A 216 -2.18 -15.66 -0.77
N ASN A 217 -2.71 -14.97 0.25
CA ASN A 217 -3.81 -15.50 1.07
C ASN A 217 -5.06 -14.61 1.17
N HIS A 218 -4.99 -13.32 0.80
CA HIS A 218 -5.97 -12.32 1.25
C HIS A 218 -6.94 -11.83 0.17
N THR A 219 -6.86 -12.26 -1.09
CA THR A 219 -7.85 -11.87 -2.11
C THR A 219 -8.97 -12.91 -2.28
N ALA A 220 -10.20 -12.46 -2.48
CA ALA A 220 -11.20 -13.31 -3.13
C ALA A 220 -10.70 -13.47 -4.56
N ILE A 221 -10.28 -14.68 -4.94
CA ILE A 221 -9.75 -14.93 -6.27
C ILE A 221 -10.93 -14.83 -7.23
N SER A 222 -11.09 -13.66 -7.85
CA SER A 222 -11.89 -13.51 -9.06
C SER A 222 -11.42 -14.54 -10.08
N GLU A 223 -12.32 -15.16 -10.85
CA GLU A 223 -11.92 -16.10 -11.90
C GLU A 223 -10.98 -15.46 -12.95
N PHE A 224 -10.97 -14.13 -13.04
CA PHE A 224 -10.04 -13.35 -13.87
C PHE A 224 -8.58 -13.47 -13.42
N ARG A 225 -8.31 -13.82 -12.15
CA ARG A 225 -6.98 -14.07 -11.55
C ARG A 225 -6.41 -15.48 -11.85
N ILE A 226 -7.02 -16.25 -12.76
CA ILE A 226 -6.54 -17.61 -13.12
C ILE A 226 -6.38 -17.78 -14.65
N VAL A 227 -5.21 -17.41 -15.16
CA VAL A 227 -4.73 -17.38 -16.57
C VAL A 227 -3.22 -17.65 -16.75
N ASN A 228 -2.85 -18.83 -17.20
CA ASN A 228 -1.43 -19.13 -17.42
C ASN A 228 -0.90 -18.63 -18.77
N ARG A 229 0.42 -18.53 -18.86
CA ARG A 229 1.22 -18.13 -20.03
C ARG A 229 0.97 -19.01 -21.26
N LYS A 230 0.17 -18.55 -22.22
CA LYS A 230 0.22 -19.00 -23.63
C LYS A 230 -0.06 -17.83 -24.57
N ARG A 231 0.57 -17.82 -25.75
CA ARG A 231 0.23 -16.88 -26.84
C ARG A 231 -1.26 -17.07 -27.16
N LEU A 232 -2.00 -15.99 -27.45
CA LEU A 232 -3.30 -16.10 -28.13
C LEU A 232 -3.12 -17.16 -29.22
N SER A 233 -3.82 -18.29 -29.14
CA SER A 233 -3.73 -19.28 -30.18
C SER A 233 -4.16 -18.62 -31.48
N LEU A 234 -3.50 -18.97 -32.60
CA LEU A 234 -4.15 -18.80 -33.90
C LEU A 234 -5.47 -19.52 -33.77
N CYS A 235 -6.58 -18.77 -33.79
CA CYS A 235 -7.92 -19.33 -33.76
C CYS A 235 -8.03 -20.21 -35.01
N HIS A 236 -7.76 -21.52 -34.85
CA HIS A 236 -7.63 -22.44 -35.98
C HIS A 236 -8.96 -22.59 -36.74
N ASP A 237 -10.07 -22.15 -36.13
CA ASP A 237 -11.38 -22.03 -36.74
C ASP A 237 -12.05 -20.70 -36.32
N LEU A 238 -11.72 -19.58 -36.99
CA LEU A 238 -12.60 -18.41 -36.98
C LEU A 238 -13.91 -18.84 -37.65
N ASN A 239 -14.95 -19.16 -36.86
CA ASN A 239 -16.27 -19.38 -37.41
C ASN A 239 -16.84 -18.01 -37.82
N PRO A 240 -16.96 -17.70 -39.13
CA PRO A 240 -17.42 -16.39 -39.59
C PRO A 240 -18.89 -16.11 -39.24
N SER A 241 -19.60 -17.11 -38.72
CA SER A 241 -21.00 -17.00 -38.30
C SER A 241 -21.15 -16.37 -36.91
N ILE A 242 -20.08 -16.26 -36.11
CA ILE A 242 -20.17 -15.70 -34.76
C ILE A 242 -20.36 -14.19 -34.83
N HIS A 243 -21.52 -13.74 -34.37
CA HIS A 243 -21.88 -12.33 -34.31
C HIS A 243 -22.13 -11.89 -32.87
N ILE A 244 -21.70 -10.67 -32.55
CA ILE A 244 -21.99 -10.00 -31.30
C ILE A 244 -22.92 -8.82 -31.57
N ASN A 245 -24.08 -8.84 -30.93
CA ASN A 245 -25.08 -7.78 -30.98
C ASN A 245 -25.24 -7.16 -29.61
N VAL A 246 -25.46 -5.85 -29.57
CA VAL A 246 -25.57 -5.09 -28.32
C VAL A 246 -26.84 -4.27 -28.33
N SER A 247 -27.58 -4.31 -27.23
CA SER A 247 -28.83 -3.57 -27.04
C SER A 247 -28.86 -2.94 -25.65
N PRO A 248 -28.98 -1.60 -25.54
CA PRO A 248 -28.91 -0.61 -26.63
C PRO A 248 -27.51 -0.53 -27.25
N GLY A 249 -27.44 -0.27 -28.56
CA GLY A 249 -26.17 -0.29 -29.32
C GLY A 249 -25.53 1.08 -29.56
N SER A 250 -26.15 2.19 -29.15
CA SER A 250 -25.65 3.55 -29.37
C SER A 250 -26.36 4.57 -28.49
N ASN A 251 -25.69 5.70 -28.20
CA ASN A 251 -26.26 6.83 -27.46
C ASN A 251 -26.77 6.42 -26.07
N ILE A 252 -25.97 5.60 -25.39
CA ILE A 252 -26.30 5.04 -24.08
C ILE A 252 -26.22 6.13 -23.00
N SER A 253 -27.05 6.00 -21.97
CA SER A 253 -27.13 6.94 -20.86
C SER A 253 -25.93 6.84 -19.91
N ASP A 254 -25.86 7.73 -18.90
CA ASP A 254 -24.72 7.77 -17.97
C ASP A 254 -24.60 6.56 -17.05
N GLU A 255 -25.69 5.82 -16.87
CA GLU A 255 -25.75 4.53 -16.18
C GLU A 255 -26.82 3.68 -16.86
N GLU A 256 -26.43 2.55 -17.46
CA GLU A 256 -27.34 1.71 -18.23
C GLU A 256 -27.00 0.22 -18.12
N THR A 257 -28.00 -0.64 -18.15
CA THR A 257 -27.78 -2.08 -18.33
C THR A 257 -27.82 -2.40 -19.82
N ILE A 258 -26.68 -2.88 -20.33
CA ILE A 258 -26.50 -3.27 -21.72
C ILE A 258 -26.60 -4.78 -21.84
N THR A 259 -27.48 -5.26 -22.72
CA THR A 259 -27.54 -6.67 -23.10
C THR A 259 -26.61 -6.94 -24.28
N VAL A 260 -25.70 -7.89 -24.11
CA VAL A 260 -24.79 -8.37 -25.14
C VAL A 260 -25.19 -9.78 -25.54
N THR A 261 -25.61 -9.96 -26.79
CA THR A 261 -26.05 -11.25 -27.33
C THR A 261 -25.00 -11.76 -28.31
N VAL A 262 -24.50 -12.97 -28.07
CA VAL A 262 -23.62 -13.70 -28.97
C VAL A 262 -24.46 -14.74 -29.72
N THR A 263 -24.39 -14.76 -31.06
CA THR A 263 -25.13 -15.70 -31.93
C THR A 263 -24.19 -16.40 -32.90
N GLY A 264 -24.64 -17.47 -33.58
CA GLY A 264 -23.81 -18.19 -34.55
C GLY A 264 -22.79 -19.15 -33.93
N VAL A 265 -22.93 -19.44 -32.63
CA VAL A 265 -22.04 -20.34 -31.92
C VAL A 265 -22.36 -21.79 -32.30
N THR A 266 -21.42 -22.49 -32.89
CA THR A 266 -21.60 -23.89 -33.33
C THR A 266 -21.28 -24.91 -32.23
N ASN A 267 -20.37 -24.56 -31.32
CA ASN A 267 -19.95 -25.40 -30.21
C ASN A 267 -19.76 -24.55 -28.95
N PRO A 268 -20.84 -24.27 -28.19
CA PRO A 268 -20.76 -23.51 -26.94
C PRO A 268 -19.78 -24.16 -25.96
N SER A 269 -18.95 -23.34 -25.32
CA SER A 269 -17.96 -23.78 -24.35
C SER A 269 -18.14 -23.05 -23.02
N GLU A 270 -17.90 -23.74 -21.91
CA GLU A 270 -17.89 -23.12 -20.56
C GLU A 270 -16.82 -22.03 -20.44
N ASN A 271 -15.85 -22.07 -21.35
CA ASN A 271 -14.71 -21.19 -21.44
C ASN A 271 -14.92 -20.02 -22.41
N ASP A 272 -16.10 -19.86 -23.01
CA ASP A 272 -16.42 -18.67 -23.80
C ASP A 272 -16.78 -17.50 -22.88
N TRP A 273 -16.34 -16.31 -23.23
CA TRP A 273 -16.54 -15.12 -22.40
C TRP A 273 -16.59 -13.84 -23.23
N VAL A 274 -17.13 -12.78 -22.63
CA VAL A 274 -17.26 -11.46 -23.23
C VAL A 274 -16.56 -10.44 -22.33
N ALA A 275 -15.73 -9.60 -22.93
CA ALA A 275 -15.06 -8.49 -22.27
C ALA A 275 -15.67 -7.15 -22.70
N MET A 276 -15.86 -6.24 -21.75
CA MET A 276 -16.02 -4.81 -22.02
C MET A 276 -14.64 -4.16 -22.07
N ILE A 277 -14.36 -3.39 -23.12
CA ILE A 277 -13.10 -2.68 -23.33
C ILE A 277 -13.34 -1.18 -23.48
N SER A 278 -12.36 -0.36 -23.07
CA SER A 278 -12.36 1.08 -23.30
C SER A 278 -10.94 1.60 -23.54
N SER A 279 -10.67 2.41 -24.57
CA SER A 279 -11.57 2.75 -25.70
C SER A 279 -12.04 1.51 -26.48
N SER A 280 -13.05 1.63 -27.35
CA SER A 280 -13.53 0.50 -28.16
C SER A 280 -12.47 -0.08 -29.12
N HIS A 281 -11.36 0.64 -29.30
CA HIS A 281 -10.23 0.29 -30.15
C HIS A 281 -9.04 -0.28 -29.37
N ALA A 282 -9.16 -0.46 -28.05
CA ALA A 282 -8.12 -1.04 -27.21
C ALA A 282 -7.55 -2.32 -27.82
N ASP A 283 -6.22 -2.44 -27.80
CA ASP A 283 -5.52 -3.64 -28.25
C ASP A 283 -5.71 -4.72 -27.20
N VAL A 284 -6.53 -5.72 -27.50
CA VAL A 284 -6.67 -6.93 -26.66
C VAL A 284 -6.03 -8.14 -27.34
N SER A 285 -4.98 -7.90 -28.12
CA SER A 285 -4.10 -8.95 -28.61
C SER A 285 -3.19 -9.48 -27.48
N SER A 286 -2.37 -10.50 -27.78
CA SER A 286 -1.51 -11.14 -26.79
C SER A 286 -0.31 -10.26 -26.48
N CYS A 287 -0.15 -9.85 -25.22
CA CYS A 287 1.06 -9.27 -24.70
C CYS A 287 1.64 -10.13 -23.56
N PRO A 288 2.41 -11.20 -23.87
CA PRO A 288 2.99 -12.05 -22.83
C PRO A 288 3.90 -11.32 -21.83
N LEU A 289 4.45 -10.17 -22.23
CA LEU A 289 5.28 -9.32 -21.37
C LEU A 289 4.49 -8.64 -20.25
N ASN A 290 3.17 -8.45 -20.39
CA ASN A 290 2.32 -7.88 -19.34
C ASN A 290 2.30 -8.74 -18.07
N ALA A 291 2.70 -10.02 -18.14
CA ALA A 291 2.91 -10.85 -16.96
C ALA A 291 3.92 -10.24 -15.99
N LEU A 292 4.95 -9.56 -16.52
CA LEU A 292 5.94 -8.87 -15.72
C LEU A 292 5.39 -7.55 -15.14
N PHE A 293 4.39 -6.95 -15.79
CA PHE A 293 3.76 -5.73 -15.31
C PHE A 293 2.72 -6.01 -14.22
N TYR A 294 1.94 -7.09 -14.34
CA TYR A 294 1.05 -7.53 -13.28
C TYR A 294 1.79 -7.91 -11.99
N ALA A 295 2.99 -8.50 -12.09
CA ALA A 295 3.82 -8.75 -10.91
C ALA A 295 4.14 -7.46 -10.13
N GLN A 296 4.08 -6.29 -10.76
CA GLN A 296 4.26 -4.98 -10.13
C GLN A 296 2.99 -4.43 -9.46
N THR A 297 1.90 -5.19 -9.43
CA THR A 297 0.76 -4.99 -8.52
C THR A 297 0.84 -5.92 -7.31
N GLY A 298 1.90 -6.73 -7.22
CA GLY A 298 1.99 -7.86 -6.30
C GLY A 298 1.08 -9.03 -6.67
N ASP A 299 0.24 -8.88 -7.70
CA ASP A 299 -0.57 -9.95 -8.25
C ASP A 299 0.26 -10.86 -9.18
N ILE A 300 0.79 -11.94 -8.60
CA ILE A 300 1.44 -13.04 -9.32
C ILE A 300 0.45 -14.10 -9.80
N SER A 301 -0.85 -13.81 -9.67
CA SER A 301 -1.84 -14.69 -10.20
C SER A 301 -1.70 -14.77 -11.72
N LYS A 302 -2.27 -15.84 -12.22
CA LYS A 302 -2.25 -16.16 -13.62
C LYS A 302 -3.24 -15.13 -14.23
N LEU A 303 -2.81 -14.08 -14.95
CA LEU A 303 -3.71 -13.01 -15.43
C LEU A 303 -3.78 -12.95 -16.97
N PRO A 304 -4.90 -12.51 -17.57
CA PRO A 304 -5.01 -12.38 -19.01
C PRO A 304 -3.99 -11.40 -19.54
N LEU A 305 -3.05 -11.94 -20.31
CA LEU A 305 -1.91 -11.24 -20.90
C LEU A 305 -2.36 -10.54 -22.19
N LEU A 306 -3.36 -9.67 -22.05
CA LEU A 306 -3.87 -8.79 -23.12
C LEU A 306 -3.04 -7.50 -23.14
N CYS A 307 -2.79 -6.93 -24.31
CA CYS A 307 -2.06 -5.66 -24.44
C CYS A 307 -2.73 -4.50 -23.68
N HIS A 308 -4.06 -4.55 -23.51
CA HIS A 308 -4.86 -3.59 -22.76
C HIS A 308 -5.79 -4.32 -21.81
N TYR A 309 -5.92 -3.80 -20.60
CA TYR A 309 -6.82 -4.36 -19.59
C TYR A 309 -8.29 -4.14 -19.99
N PRO A 310 -9.13 -5.18 -20.05
CA PRO A 310 -10.56 -4.99 -20.26
C PRO A 310 -11.17 -4.42 -18.99
N VAL A 311 -12.09 -3.46 -19.12
CA VAL A 311 -12.75 -2.83 -17.97
C VAL A 311 -13.39 -3.89 -17.07
N LYS A 312 -14.06 -4.87 -17.67
CA LYS A 312 -14.63 -6.04 -16.97
C LYS A 312 -15.04 -7.15 -17.94
N ALA A 313 -15.27 -8.35 -17.43
CA ALA A 313 -15.61 -9.53 -18.24
C ALA A 313 -16.72 -10.39 -17.63
N GLN A 314 -17.40 -11.21 -18.44
CA GLN A 314 -18.36 -12.22 -17.98
C GLN A 314 -18.22 -13.51 -18.81
N PHE A 315 -18.35 -14.67 -18.18
CA PHE A 315 -18.41 -15.94 -18.92
C PHE A 315 -19.78 -16.12 -19.56
N MET A 316 -19.82 -16.68 -20.78
CA MET A 316 -21.06 -17.03 -21.46
C MET A 316 -21.85 -18.11 -20.72
N ARG A 317 -21.21 -18.94 -19.90
CA ARG A 317 -21.89 -19.91 -19.02
C ARG A 317 -22.81 -19.28 -17.97
N SER A 318 -22.73 -17.96 -17.77
CA SER A 318 -23.67 -17.22 -16.94
C SER A 318 -25.08 -17.15 -17.57
N ASP A 319 -25.19 -17.36 -18.89
CA ASP A 319 -26.46 -17.64 -19.55
C ASP A 319 -26.80 -19.15 -19.39
N PRO A 320 -27.95 -19.49 -18.78
CA PRO A 320 -28.31 -20.87 -18.47
C PRO A 320 -28.58 -21.73 -19.71
N ASP A 321 -28.96 -21.11 -20.84
CA ASP A 321 -29.33 -21.81 -22.05
C ASP A 321 -28.14 -22.04 -22.99
N TYR A 322 -27.08 -21.23 -22.86
CA TYR A 322 -25.91 -21.24 -23.74
C TYR A 322 -25.24 -22.63 -23.87
N LEU A 323 -24.88 -23.25 -22.74
CA LEU A 323 -24.18 -24.54 -22.73
C LEU A 323 -25.10 -25.71 -23.08
N SER A 324 -26.41 -25.57 -22.86
CA SER A 324 -27.39 -26.61 -23.13
C SER A 324 -27.75 -26.70 -24.61
N CYS A 325 -27.36 -25.72 -25.41
CA CYS A 325 -27.71 -25.62 -26.80
C CYS A 325 -27.01 -26.69 -27.66
N LYS A 326 -27.82 -27.51 -28.35
CA LYS A 326 -27.38 -28.58 -29.26
C LYS A 326 -27.58 -28.24 -30.74
N LYS A 327 -27.98 -27.00 -31.05
CA LYS A 327 -28.22 -26.53 -32.42
C LYS A 327 -26.90 -26.14 -33.09
N LYS A 328 -26.89 -26.06 -34.42
CA LYS A 328 -25.73 -25.54 -35.18
C LYS A 328 -25.62 -24.00 -35.15
N ASP A 329 -26.54 -23.32 -34.49
CA ASP A 329 -26.62 -21.86 -34.36
C ASP A 329 -27.12 -21.54 -32.95
N CYS A 330 -26.22 -21.63 -31.98
CA CYS A 330 -26.48 -21.34 -30.59
C CYS A 330 -26.29 -19.85 -30.28
N SER A 331 -27.02 -19.39 -29.28
CA SER A 331 -26.95 -18.02 -28.80
C SER A 331 -26.96 -17.96 -27.28
N GLY A 332 -26.37 -16.93 -26.71
CA GLY A 332 -26.47 -16.60 -25.30
C GLY A 332 -26.42 -15.09 -25.11
N SER A 333 -26.95 -14.58 -24.00
CA SER A 333 -26.98 -13.16 -23.67
C SER A 333 -26.44 -12.90 -22.26
N LEU A 334 -25.65 -11.84 -22.15
CA LEU A 334 -25.09 -11.35 -20.90
C LEU A 334 -25.56 -9.92 -20.66
N SER A 335 -25.71 -9.54 -19.39
CA SER A 335 -26.11 -8.17 -19.01
C SER A 335 -24.95 -7.48 -18.30
N PHE A 336 -24.54 -6.33 -18.82
CA PHE A 336 -23.47 -5.50 -18.28
C PHE A 336 -24.05 -4.19 -17.74
N HIS A 337 -23.79 -3.88 -16.48
CA HIS A 337 -24.01 -2.57 -15.88
C HIS A 337 -22.89 -1.62 -16.31
N VAL A 338 -23.22 -0.58 -17.06
CA VAL A 338 -22.24 0.33 -17.65
C VAL A 338 -22.46 1.73 -17.10
N ILE A 339 -21.36 2.43 -16.82
CA ILE A 339 -21.37 3.83 -16.40
C ILE A 339 -20.56 4.67 -17.39
N ASN A 340 -20.88 5.96 -17.49
CA ASN A 340 -20.16 6.90 -18.35
C ASN A 340 -18.75 7.21 -17.83
N ILE A 341 -17.78 6.51 -18.43
CA ILE A 341 -16.34 6.66 -18.20
C ILE A 341 -15.68 7.60 -19.23
N ARG A 342 -16.46 8.48 -19.88
CA ARG A 342 -16.07 9.51 -20.87
C ARG A 342 -15.56 9.02 -22.21
N THR A 343 -14.96 7.85 -22.27
CA THR A 343 -14.50 7.21 -23.51
C THR A 343 -15.55 6.25 -24.05
N ASP A 344 -15.49 5.96 -25.34
CA ASP A 344 -16.33 4.92 -25.94
C ASP A 344 -15.99 3.54 -25.35
N ILE A 345 -16.95 2.63 -25.47
CA ILE A 345 -16.78 1.23 -25.07
C ILE A 345 -16.98 0.31 -26.26
N GLY A 346 -16.44 -0.90 -26.16
CA GLY A 346 -16.73 -2.00 -27.07
C GLY A 346 -16.83 -3.32 -26.32
N PHE A 347 -17.42 -4.31 -26.95
CA PHE A 347 -17.43 -5.68 -26.43
C PHE A 347 -16.68 -6.62 -27.37
N VAL A 348 -15.95 -7.56 -26.77
CA VAL A 348 -15.16 -8.56 -27.49
C VAL A 348 -15.54 -9.94 -26.97
N VAL A 349 -15.88 -10.84 -27.88
CA VAL A 349 -16.14 -12.26 -27.57
C VAL A 349 -14.84 -13.03 -27.70
N PHE A 350 -14.57 -13.85 -26.68
CA PHE A 350 -13.42 -14.73 -26.64
C PHE A 350 -13.86 -16.19 -26.44
N SER A 351 -13.09 -17.12 -27.00
CA SER A 351 -13.09 -18.54 -26.61
C SER A 351 -11.76 -18.92 -25.96
N GLY A 352 -11.63 -20.17 -25.52
CA GLY A 352 -10.39 -20.71 -24.94
C GLY A 352 -10.15 -20.32 -23.47
N GLY A 353 -11.17 -19.77 -22.82
CA GLY A 353 -11.14 -19.40 -21.41
C GLY A 353 -10.27 -18.18 -21.20
N PHE A 354 -10.01 -17.87 -19.94
CA PHE A 354 -9.04 -16.83 -19.63
C PHE A 354 -7.60 -17.35 -19.84
N GLU A 355 -7.30 -18.66 -19.76
CA GLU A 355 -5.94 -19.22 -19.92
C GLU A 355 -5.35 -19.14 -21.33
N SER A 356 -6.17 -19.17 -22.38
CA SER A 356 -5.70 -19.09 -23.77
C SER A 356 -6.75 -18.40 -24.62
N PRO A 357 -6.98 -17.09 -24.39
CA PRO A 357 -8.06 -16.40 -25.04
C PRO A 357 -7.86 -16.41 -26.56
N CYS A 358 -8.96 -16.42 -27.30
CA CYS A 358 -8.99 -16.35 -28.76
C CYS A 358 -10.13 -15.42 -29.14
N ILE A 359 -9.82 -14.31 -29.81
CA ILE A 359 -10.82 -13.32 -30.23
C ILE A 359 -11.70 -13.94 -31.32
N LEU A 360 -13.00 -14.02 -31.07
CA LEU A 360 -13.98 -14.52 -32.05
C LEU A 360 -14.65 -13.39 -32.82
N SER A 361 -15.06 -12.33 -32.12
CA SER A 361 -15.81 -11.21 -32.69
C SER A 361 -15.70 -9.96 -31.82
N ARG A 362 -15.92 -8.78 -32.40
CA ARG A 362 -15.87 -7.48 -31.72
C ARG A 362 -17.00 -6.58 -32.23
N THR A 363 -17.56 -5.75 -31.36
CA THR A 363 -18.56 -4.74 -31.73
C THR A 363 -17.92 -3.50 -32.37
N GLY A 364 -18.72 -2.70 -33.08
CA GLY A 364 -18.36 -1.30 -33.33
C GLY A 364 -18.30 -0.47 -32.03
N PRO A 365 -17.84 0.79 -32.12
CA PRO A 365 -17.83 1.72 -30.98
C PRO A 365 -19.24 2.00 -30.44
N ILE A 366 -19.40 1.93 -29.12
CA ILE A 366 -20.63 2.30 -28.42
C ILE A 366 -20.34 3.58 -27.63
N ASN A 367 -21.04 4.65 -27.97
CA ASN A 367 -20.83 5.97 -27.40
C ASN A 367 -21.90 6.30 -26.35
N PHE A 368 -21.47 6.92 -25.25
CA PHE A 368 -22.36 7.63 -24.33
C PHE A 368 -23.01 8.82 -25.02
N ALA A 369 -24.25 9.14 -24.64
CA ALA A 369 -24.99 10.26 -25.21
C ALA A 369 -24.32 11.61 -24.95
N ASN A 370 -23.67 11.76 -23.80
CA ASN A 370 -22.86 12.91 -23.47
C ASN A 370 -21.60 12.49 -22.68
N PRO A 371 -20.52 12.10 -23.36
CA PRO A 371 -19.28 11.70 -22.68
C PRO A 371 -18.60 12.84 -21.92
N LYS A 372 -19.03 14.08 -22.13
CA LYS A 372 -18.54 15.28 -21.43
C LYS A 372 -19.32 15.61 -20.16
N LYS A 373 -20.41 14.90 -19.87
CA LYS A 373 -21.30 15.23 -18.75
C LYS A 373 -20.52 15.30 -17.43
N PRO A 374 -20.78 16.30 -16.57
CA PRO A 374 -20.23 16.32 -15.22
C PRO A 374 -20.88 15.22 -14.37
N LEU A 375 -20.06 14.36 -13.78
CA LEU A 375 -20.50 13.18 -13.02
C LEU A 375 -19.77 13.07 -11.68
N TYR A 376 -20.35 12.26 -10.80
CA TYR A 376 -19.74 11.80 -9.55
C TYR A 376 -19.31 12.91 -8.57
N GLY A 377 -20.09 13.97 -8.49
CA GLY A 377 -19.93 15.04 -7.52
C GLY A 377 -19.87 14.52 -6.08
N HIS A 378 -18.81 14.87 -5.37
CA HIS A 378 -18.59 14.50 -3.97
C HIS A 378 -18.04 15.69 -3.18
N ILE A 379 -18.44 15.80 -1.91
CA ILE A 379 -18.15 16.95 -1.07
C ILE A 379 -17.22 16.61 0.10
N SER A 380 -16.36 17.55 0.47
CA SER A 380 -15.46 17.43 1.63
C SER A 380 -15.42 18.73 2.44
N SER A 381 -15.13 18.60 3.74
CA SER A 381 -14.92 19.75 4.61
C SER A 381 -13.62 20.45 4.22
N THR A 382 -13.63 21.79 4.23
CA THR A 382 -12.43 22.59 3.92
C THR A 382 -11.79 23.19 5.15
N ASP A 383 -12.56 23.33 6.23
CA ASP A 383 -12.13 23.86 7.52
C ASP A 383 -13.09 23.39 8.62
N SER A 384 -12.73 23.72 9.87
CA SER A 384 -13.50 23.38 11.07
C SER A 384 -14.72 24.26 11.32
N THR A 385 -15.03 25.23 10.44
CA THR A 385 -16.13 26.18 10.68
C THR A 385 -17.49 25.64 10.25
N GLY A 386 -17.52 24.66 9.34
CA GLY A 386 -18.76 24.18 8.72
C GLY A 386 -19.43 25.22 7.79
N THR A 387 -18.76 26.33 7.48
CA THR A 387 -19.30 27.41 6.63
C THR A 387 -18.83 27.34 5.18
N SER A 388 -17.93 26.40 4.87
CA SER A 388 -17.50 26.11 3.50
C SER A 388 -17.31 24.62 3.24
N MET A 389 -17.71 24.22 2.03
CA MET A 389 -17.65 22.84 1.54
C MET A 389 -16.98 22.84 0.17
N ARG A 390 -16.01 21.95 -0.03
CA ARG A 390 -15.47 21.70 -1.36
C ARG A 390 -16.38 20.71 -2.06
N LEU A 391 -16.73 20.98 -3.31
CA LEU A 391 -17.34 20.03 -4.23
C LEU A 391 -16.31 19.68 -5.31
N THR A 392 -16.12 18.39 -5.55
CA THR A 392 -15.24 17.86 -6.59
C THR A 392 -16.04 16.92 -7.51
N TRP A 393 -15.83 16.98 -8.82
CA TRP A 393 -16.53 16.14 -9.81
C TRP A 393 -15.66 15.89 -11.04
N VAL A 394 -16.03 14.91 -11.87
CA VAL A 394 -15.29 14.52 -13.07
C VAL A 394 -16.09 14.90 -14.31
N SER A 395 -15.43 15.35 -15.38
CA SER A 395 -16.05 15.58 -16.69
C SER A 395 -15.10 15.27 -17.85
N GLY A 396 -15.65 15.19 -19.07
CA GLY A 396 -14.86 15.04 -20.29
C GLY A 396 -14.39 16.37 -20.92
N ASP A 397 -14.47 17.49 -20.20
CA ASP A 397 -14.14 18.81 -20.75
C ASP A 397 -13.24 19.65 -19.83
N ASN A 398 -12.18 20.23 -20.39
CA ASN A 398 -11.18 21.02 -19.65
C ASN A 398 -11.67 22.42 -19.28
N ALA A 399 -12.74 22.93 -19.89
CA ALA A 399 -13.20 24.27 -19.59
C ALA A 399 -13.66 24.33 -18.12
N THR A 400 -13.42 25.47 -17.47
CA THR A 400 -13.95 25.70 -16.13
C THR A 400 -15.47 25.60 -16.15
N GLN A 401 -16.02 24.94 -15.14
CA GLN A 401 -17.45 24.75 -14.95
C GLN A 401 -17.90 25.51 -13.70
N GLN A 402 -19.16 25.40 -13.32
CA GLN A 402 -19.72 26.10 -12.18
C GLN A 402 -20.43 25.14 -11.23
N VAL A 403 -20.43 25.47 -9.94
CA VAL A 403 -21.40 24.96 -8.98
C VAL A 403 -22.40 26.07 -8.67
N GLN A 404 -23.69 25.75 -8.71
CA GLN A 404 -24.78 26.60 -8.25
C GLN A 404 -25.32 26.04 -6.95
N TYR A 405 -25.42 26.84 -5.90
CA TYR A 405 -25.80 26.37 -4.56
C TYR A 405 -26.49 27.45 -3.72
N GLY A 406 -27.10 27.03 -2.61
CA GLY A 406 -27.63 27.93 -1.57
C GLY A 406 -28.55 29.03 -2.09
N ASP A 407 -29.52 28.64 -2.92
CA ASP A 407 -30.58 29.49 -3.48
C ASP A 407 -30.08 30.71 -4.28
N GLY A 408 -29.01 30.53 -5.07
CA GLY A 408 -28.59 31.49 -6.10
C GLY A 408 -27.10 31.86 -6.11
N LYS A 409 -26.29 31.29 -5.21
CA LYS A 409 -24.84 31.47 -5.25
C LYS A 409 -24.23 30.62 -6.36
N THR A 410 -23.11 31.09 -6.92
CA THR A 410 -22.36 30.37 -7.95
C THR A 410 -20.88 30.47 -7.65
N GLN A 411 -20.13 29.39 -7.89
CA GLN A 411 -18.66 29.40 -7.85
C GLN A 411 -18.10 28.68 -9.07
N THR A 412 -17.03 29.24 -9.65
CA THR A 412 -16.32 28.65 -10.78
C THR A 412 -15.32 27.61 -10.28
N SER A 413 -15.23 26.48 -10.97
CA SER A 413 -14.28 25.42 -10.63
C SER A 413 -12.85 25.73 -11.05
N GLN A 414 -11.92 25.25 -10.25
CA GLN A 414 -10.55 24.96 -10.69
C GLN A 414 -10.54 23.60 -11.38
N VAL A 415 -9.70 23.43 -12.39
CA VAL A 415 -9.62 22.20 -13.18
C VAL A 415 -8.23 21.59 -13.02
N SER A 416 -8.19 20.30 -12.70
CA SER A 416 -6.99 19.49 -12.64
C SER A 416 -7.17 18.21 -13.47
N THR A 417 -6.05 17.58 -13.80
CA THR A 417 -6.01 16.27 -14.46
C THR A 417 -4.64 15.65 -14.20
N PHE A 418 -4.48 14.39 -14.58
CA PHE A 418 -3.20 13.70 -14.62
C PHE A 418 -3.11 12.87 -15.90
N SER A 419 -1.88 12.52 -16.29
CA SER A 419 -1.56 11.75 -17.49
C SER A 419 -0.68 10.55 -17.14
N GLN A 420 -0.45 9.64 -18.08
CA GLN A 420 0.51 8.52 -17.93
C GLN A 420 1.87 8.97 -17.41
N LYS A 421 2.30 10.18 -17.80
CA LYS A 421 3.60 10.75 -17.38
C LYS A 421 3.70 10.99 -15.88
N ASN A 422 2.56 11.18 -15.21
CA ASN A 422 2.50 11.40 -13.77
C ASN A 422 2.57 10.09 -12.97
N MET A 423 2.32 8.95 -13.59
CA MET A 423 2.36 7.65 -12.92
C MET A 423 3.82 7.19 -12.73
N CYS A 424 4.07 6.59 -11.58
CA CYS A 424 5.37 6.04 -11.22
C CYS A 424 5.60 4.72 -11.95
N SER A 425 6.87 4.41 -12.18
CA SER A 425 7.30 3.22 -12.92
C SER A 425 8.67 2.81 -12.44
N SER A 426 8.95 1.52 -12.53
CA SER A 426 10.28 0.94 -12.28
C SER A 426 11.04 0.75 -13.59
N VAL A 427 12.02 -0.17 -13.59
CA VAL A 427 12.69 -0.69 -14.81
C VAL A 427 11.68 -1.18 -15.85
N LEU A 428 10.55 -1.74 -15.39
CA LEU A 428 9.42 -2.10 -16.24
C LEU A 428 8.26 -1.11 -16.02
N PRO A 429 7.50 -0.77 -17.08
CA PRO A 429 6.27 0.01 -16.96
C PRO A 429 5.33 -0.57 -15.91
N SER A 430 4.81 0.30 -15.05
CA SER A 430 3.72 -0.04 -14.13
C SER A 430 2.39 -0.17 -14.88
N PRO A 431 1.43 -0.94 -14.37
CA PRO A 431 0.07 -0.98 -14.92
C PRO A 431 -0.55 0.41 -15.07
N ALA A 432 -0.41 1.26 -14.04
CA ALA A 432 -0.92 2.63 -14.06
C ALA A 432 -0.37 3.43 -15.25
N LYS A 433 0.88 3.20 -15.64
CA LYS A 433 1.55 3.93 -16.72
C LYS A 433 1.31 3.35 -18.11
N ASP A 434 0.89 2.09 -18.20
CA ASP A 434 0.84 1.31 -19.43
C ASP A 434 -0.56 0.70 -19.65
N PHE A 435 -0.68 -0.63 -19.64
CA PHE A 435 -1.89 -1.35 -20.05
C PHE A 435 -3.12 -1.18 -19.12
N GLY A 436 -2.94 -0.66 -17.91
CA GLY A 436 -4.02 -0.30 -16.97
C GLY A 436 -4.41 1.18 -17.05
N TRP A 437 -3.74 1.98 -17.88
CA TRP A 437 -4.03 3.38 -18.06
C TRP A 437 -5.44 3.61 -18.62
N HIS A 438 -6.14 4.54 -17.99
CA HIS A 438 -7.40 5.11 -18.46
C HIS A 438 -7.35 6.61 -18.25
N ASP A 439 -7.78 7.39 -19.25
CA ASP A 439 -7.78 8.85 -19.14
C ASP A 439 -8.82 9.30 -18.10
N PRO A 440 -8.42 10.01 -17.03
CA PRO A 440 -9.34 10.44 -15.98
C PRO A 440 -10.28 11.56 -16.44
N GLY A 441 -10.10 12.12 -17.63
CA GLY A 441 -10.74 13.34 -18.07
C GLY A 441 -10.24 14.53 -17.26
N TYR A 442 -11.17 15.34 -16.78
CA TYR A 442 -10.89 16.56 -16.04
C TYR A 442 -11.63 16.56 -14.70
N ILE A 443 -10.88 16.77 -13.63
CA ILE A 443 -11.39 16.85 -12.27
C ILE A 443 -11.59 18.33 -11.95
N HIS A 444 -12.83 18.69 -11.64
CA HIS A 444 -13.24 20.04 -11.30
C HIS A 444 -13.42 20.13 -9.79
N SER A 445 -12.93 21.21 -9.18
CA SER A 445 -13.13 21.47 -7.75
C SER A 445 -13.53 22.92 -7.49
N ALA A 446 -14.56 23.13 -6.68
CA ALA A 446 -15.03 24.45 -6.29
C ALA A 446 -15.36 24.49 -4.79
N VAL A 447 -15.05 25.60 -4.12
CA VAL A 447 -15.37 25.78 -2.68
C VAL A 447 -16.64 26.62 -2.54
N MET A 448 -17.72 25.99 -2.11
CA MET A 448 -18.97 26.64 -1.74
C MET A 448 -18.78 27.35 -0.39
N THR A 449 -18.94 28.67 -0.35
CA THR A 449 -18.72 29.50 0.84
C THR A 449 -19.99 30.20 1.34
N GLY A 450 -19.94 30.65 2.60
CA GLY A 450 -21.04 31.35 3.26
C GLY A 450 -22.24 30.44 3.53
N LEU A 451 -21.96 29.17 3.83
CA LEU A 451 -22.94 28.20 4.28
C LEU A 451 -23.15 28.37 5.79
N GLN A 452 -24.27 27.86 6.29
CA GLN A 452 -24.53 27.75 7.72
C GLN A 452 -24.20 26.32 8.17
N PRO A 453 -23.52 26.10 9.30
CA PRO A 453 -23.25 24.76 9.82
C PRO A 453 -24.54 24.00 10.12
N SER A 454 -24.47 22.66 10.16
CA SER A 454 -25.61 21.78 10.47
C SER A 454 -26.90 22.04 9.68
N SER A 455 -26.79 22.59 8.47
CA SER A 455 -27.92 23.04 7.65
C SER A 455 -27.99 22.29 6.32
N ASN A 456 -29.20 22.16 5.78
CA ASN A 456 -29.43 21.55 4.47
C ASN A 456 -29.37 22.61 3.38
N PHE A 457 -28.68 22.29 2.29
CA PHE A 457 -28.60 23.11 1.09
C PHE A 457 -28.80 22.24 -0.16
N SER A 458 -29.10 22.87 -1.28
CA SER A 458 -29.03 22.24 -2.59
C SER A 458 -27.84 22.74 -3.38
N TYR A 459 -27.31 21.90 -4.25
CA TYR A 459 -26.37 22.30 -5.30
C TYR A 459 -26.61 21.53 -6.60
N ARG A 460 -26.11 22.07 -7.71
CA ARG A 460 -25.87 21.36 -8.97
C ARG A 460 -24.58 21.87 -9.59
N TYR A 461 -23.93 21.09 -10.43
CA TYR A 461 -22.63 21.42 -11.00
C TYR A 461 -22.58 21.09 -12.49
N GLY A 462 -21.83 21.89 -13.26
CA GLY A 462 -21.73 21.73 -14.71
C GLY A 462 -21.63 23.07 -15.46
N SER A 463 -22.08 23.05 -16.71
CA SER A 463 -22.16 24.25 -17.55
C SER A 463 -23.16 24.05 -18.69
N GLU A 464 -23.57 25.12 -19.35
CA GLU A 464 -24.43 25.04 -20.54
C GLU A 464 -23.81 24.22 -21.68
N SER A 465 -22.47 24.20 -21.80
CA SER A 465 -21.77 23.50 -22.89
C SER A 465 -21.63 22.00 -22.69
N VAL A 466 -21.62 21.52 -21.44
CA VAL A 466 -21.46 20.08 -21.14
C VAL A 466 -22.65 19.47 -20.40
N GLY A 467 -23.68 20.27 -20.13
CA GLY A 467 -24.82 19.90 -19.31
C GLY A 467 -24.58 20.15 -17.81
N TRP A 468 -25.68 20.06 -17.07
CA TRP A 468 -25.71 20.18 -15.61
C TRP A 468 -26.00 18.82 -14.98
N SER A 469 -25.44 18.59 -13.79
CA SER A 469 -25.88 17.52 -12.90
C SER A 469 -27.34 17.73 -12.49
N ASP A 470 -27.95 16.68 -11.95
CA ASP A 470 -29.17 16.82 -11.17
C ASP A 470 -28.93 17.73 -9.96
N GLN A 471 -30.02 18.30 -9.43
CA GLN A 471 -29.97 19.05 -8.18
C GLN A 471 -29.91 18.08 -7.00
N ILE A 472 -28.87 18.22 -6.18
CA ILE A 472 -28.55 17.34 -5.06
C ILE A 472 -28.73 18.12 -3.76
N GLN A 473 -29.33 17.47 -2.75
CA GLN A 473 -29.42 17.99 -1.39
C GLN A 473 -28.28 17.44 -0.53
N PHE A 474 -27.61 18.33 0.19
CA PHE A 474 -26.55 18.00 1.13
C PHE A 474 -26.73 18.70 2.46
N ARG A 475 -26.03 18.18 3.48
CA ARG A 475 -25.98 18.75 4.82
C ARG A 475 -24.55 19.15 5.14
N THR A 476 -24.34 20.38 5.61
CA THR A 476 -23.04 20.84 6.14
C THR A 476 -22.76 20.20 7.49
N PRO A 477 -21.49 19.91 7.83
CA PRO A 477 -21.15 19.38 9.15
C PRO A 477 -21.42 20.41 10.26
N PRO A 478 -21.53 19.96 11.53
CA PRO A 478 -21.49 20.87 12.67
C PRO A 478 -20.12 21.55 12.75
N ALA A 479 -20.12 22.83 13.13
CA ALA A 479 -18.88 23.57 13.39
C ALA A 479 -18.10 22.94 14.57
N GLY A 480 -16.77 23.03 14.54
CA GLY A 480 -15.92 22.65 15.67
C GLY A 480 -16.35 23.34 16.96
N GLY A 481 -16.42 22.58 18.05
CA GLY A 481 -16.91 23.02 19.35
C GLY A 481 -18.44 22.97 19.55
N SER A 482 -19.21 22.55 18.53
CA SER A 482 -20.66 22.31 18.69
C SER A 482 -20.95 21.11 19.57
N ASP A 483 -22.20 20.96 20.01
CA ASP A 483 -22.55 20.02 21.09
C ASP A 483 -22.63 18.55 20.66
N GLU A 484 -22.85 18.26 19.37
CA GLU A 484 -23.02 16.90 18.84
C GLU A 484 -22.39 16.72 17.46
N LEU A 485 -21.88 15.51 17.17
CA LEU A 485 -21.46 15.02 15.85
C LEU A 485 -21.93 13.57 15.68
N ARG A 486 -22.61 13.28 14.57
CA ARG A 486 -22.87 11.90 14.14
C ARG A 486 -22.04 11.59 12.90
N PHE A 487 -21.15 10.60 12.97
CA PHE A 487 -20.23 10.29 11.88
C PHE A 487 -20.16 8.80 11.58
N LEU A 488 -19.76 8.45 10.36
CA LEU A 488 -19.38 7.09 10.01
C LEU A 488 -17.87 7.03 9.77
N ALA A 489 -17.23 5.91 10.11
CA ALA A 489 -15.82 5.69 9.85
C ALA A 489 -15.53 4.24 9.41
N TYR A 490 -14.64 4.06 8.45
CA TYR A 490 -14.24 2.75 7.93
C TYR A 490 -12.98 2.84 7.05
N GLY A 491 -12.28 1.73 6.82
CA GLY A 491 -11.24 1.59 5.80
C GLY A 491 -11.56 0.48 4.80
N ASP A 492 -10.80 0.40 3.70
CA ASP A 492 -10.66 -0.83 2.90
C ASP A 492 -11.95 -1.24 2.16
N MET A 493 -12.67 -0.25 1.65
CA MET A 493 -13.99 -0.50 1.02
C MET A 493 -13.85 -1.00 -0.42
N GLY A 494 -12.99 -0.38 -1.22
CA GLY A 494 -12.90 -0.67 -2.66
C GLY A 494 -14.24 -0.59 -3.38
N LYS A 495 -14.39 -1.39 -4.44
CA LYS A 495 -15.58 -1.47 -5.29
C LYS A 495 -15.92 -2.91 -5.67
N ALA A 496 -17.15 -3.12 -6.12
CA ALA A 496 -17.55 -4.39 -6.70
C ALA A 496 -18.50 -4.15 -7.89
N PRO A 497 -18.52 -5.06 -8.88
CA PRO A 497 -19.44 -4.97 -10.00
C PRO A 497 -20.88 -5.12 -9.53
N ARG A 498 -21.80 -4.33 -10.10
CA ARG A 498 -23.25 -4.40 -9.85
C ARG A 498 -23.97 -5.43 -10.72
N ASP A 499 -23.23 -6.12 -11.57
CA ASP A 499 -23.66 -7.21 -12.44
C ASP A 499 -22.79 -8.46 -12.15
N ASN A 500 -22.96 -9.50 -12.96
CA ASN A 500 -22.19 -10.75 -12.80
C ASN A 500 -20.76 -10.63 -13.34
N SER A 501 -20.25 -9.41 -13.57
CA SER A 501 -18.92 -9.22 -14.09
C SER A 501 -17.83 -9.64 -13.11
N THR A 502 -16.71 -10.01 -13.70
CA THR A 502 -15.45 -10.22 -13.03
C THR A 502 -14.47 -9.13 -13.45
N GLU A 503 -13.66 -8.67 -12.49
CA GLU A 503 -12.75 -7.53 -12.55
C GLU A 503 -11.45 -7.87 -11.80
N HIS A 504 -10.43 -6.99 -11.77
CA HIS A 504 -9.11 -7.31 -11.23
C HIS A 504 -9.13 -7.55 -9.73
N TYR A 505 -9.70 -6.62 -8.97
CA TYR A 505 -10.04 -6.80 -7.57
C TYR A 505 -11.56 -6.67 -7.40
N ILE A 506 -12.14 -7.59 -6.61
CA ILE A 506 -13.54 -7.54 -6.21
C ILE A 506 -13.57 -7.46 -4.69
N GLN A 507 -14.15 -6.39 -4.16
CA GLN A 507 -14.37 -6.18 -2.73
C GLN A 507 -15.82 -6.55 -2.36
N PRO A 508 -16.11 -7.82 -2.00
CA PRO A 508 -17.48 -8.32 -1.86
C PRO A 508 -18.34 -7.57 -0.83
N GLY A 509 -17.75 -6.92 0.17
CA GLY A 509 -18.49 -6.10 1.13
C GLY A 509 -18.87 -4.70 0.62
N SER A 510 -18.24 -4.23 -0.45
CA SER A 510 -18.31 -2.82 -0.88
C SER A 510 -19.74 -2.34 -1.20
N ILE A 511 -20.46 -3.07 -2.05
CA ILE A 511 -21.85 -2.74 -2.41
C ILE A 511 -22.79 -2.78 -1.19
N PRO A 512 -22.90 -3.88 -0.42
CA PRO A 512 -23.81 -3.91 0.70
C PRO A 512 -23.46 -2.85 1.75
N VAL A 513 -22.18 -2.63 2.07
CA VAL A 513 -21.76 -1.63 3.07
C VAL A 513 -22.11 -0.22 2.61
N THR A 514 -21.82 0.11 1.35
CA THR A 514 -22.23 1.39 0.76
C THR A 514 -23.74 1.61 0.84
N LYS A 515 -24.54 0.58 0.55
CA LYS A 515 -26.00 0.66 0.62
C LYS A 515 -26.48 0.92 2.05
N ALA A 516 -25.95 0.20 3.03
CA ALA A 516 -26.31 0.39 4.44
C ALA A 516 -25.98 1.82 4.92
N MET A 517 -24.80 2.34 4.56
CA MET A 517 -24.44 3.73 4.87
C MET A 517 -25.33 4.74 4.15
N ALA A 518 -25.77 4.43 2.92
CA ALA A 518 -26.65 5.32 2.16
C ALA A 518 -28.01 5.44 2.83
N ASP A 519 -28.54 4.34 3.36
CA ASP A 519 -29.77 4.36 4.15
C ASP A 519 -29.63 5.24 5.41
N GLU A 520 -28.46 5.24 6.08
CA GLU A 520 -28.21 6.14 7.22
C GLU A 520 -28.12 7.61 6.85
N VAL A 521 -27.43 7.93 5.75
CA VAL A 521 -27.35 9.28 5.20
C VAL A 521 -28.75 9.76 4.79
N ASN A 522 -29.54 8.89 4.15
CA ASN A 522 -30.92 9.17 3.74
C ASN A 522 -31.83 9.49 4.94
N ASN A 523 -31.61 8.82 6.08
CA ASN A 523 -32.36 9.03 7.31
C ASN A 523 -31.96 10.33 8.05
N GLY A 524 -30.98 11.10 7.56
CA GLY A 524 -30.54 12.36 8.17
C GLY A 524 -29.74 12.19 9.46
N ASN A 525 -29.23 10.97 9.70
CA ASN A 525 -28.53 10.58 10.93
C ASN A 525 -27.01 10.60 10.85
N VAL A 526 -26.46 11.14 9.75
CA VAL A 526 -25.04 11.23 9.49
C VAL A 526 -24.70 12.67 9.13
N ASP A 527 -23.69 13.23 9.79
CA ASP A 527 -23.18 14.56 9.54
C ASP A 527 -21.84 14.54 8.79
N SER A 528 -21.07 13.44 8.81
CA SER A 528 -19.82 13.24 8.06
C SER A 528 -19.38 11.77 7.97
N ILE A 529 -18.52 11.45 7.00
CA ILE A 529 -17.94 10.13 6.76
C ILE A 529 -16.41 10.24 6.70
N PHE A 530 -15.70 9.30 7.33
CA PHE A 530 -14.24 9.17 7.29
C PHE A 530 -13.84 7.81 6.68
N HIS A 531 -13.27 7.83 5.47
CA HIS A 531 -12.74 6.66 4.76
C HIS A 531 -11.20 6.62 4.89
N ILE A 532 -10.69 5.78 5.79
CA ILE A 532 -9.32 5.90 6.32
C ILE A 532 -8.29 5.05 5.56
N GLY A 533 -8.26 5.20 4.22
CA GLY A 533 -7.30 4.56 3.32
C GLY A 533 -7.82 3.29 2.64
N ASP A 534 -7.09 2.88 1.60
CA ASP A 534 -7.45 1.80 0.67
C ASP A 534 -8.82 2.04 0.04
N ILE A 535 -8.84 3.06 -0.81
CA ILE A 535 -10.04 3.73 -1.27
C ILE A 535 -10.76 2.89 -2.32
N SER A 536 -10.14 2.73 -3.50
CA SER A 536 -10.77 2.09 -4.66
C SER A 536 -10.22 0.69 -4.95
N TYR A 537 -8.98 0.41 -4.52
CA TYR A 537 -8.16 -0.70 -5.02
C TYR A 537 -8.07 -0.72 -6.56
N ALA A 538 -8.02 0.46 -7.19
CA ALA A 538 -7.71 0.57 -8.61
C ALA A 538 -6.33 -0.02 -8.92
N THR A 539 -5.32 0.24 -8.08
CA THR A 539 -3.99 -0.41 -8.13
C THR A 539 -3.37 -0.42 -9.52
N GLY A 540 -3.50 0.71 -10.22
CA GLY A 540 -3.00 0.92 -11.57
C GLY A 540 -3.98 0.57 -12.70
N PHE A 541 -5.20 0.12 -12.39
CA PHE A 541 -6.30 -0.02 -13.34
C PHE A 541 -7.23 1.19 -13.20
N LEU A 542 -6.89 2.29 -13.87
CA LEU A 542 -7.41 3.62 -13.51
C LEU A 542 -8.91 3.81 -13.75
N VAL A 543 -9.52 3.02 -14.64
CA VAL A 543 -10.98 3.04 -14.87
C VAL A 543 -11.78 2.68 -13.59
N GLU A 544 -11.15 1.96 -12.66
CA GLU A 544 -11.79 1.52 -11.42
C GLU A 544 -12.09 2.70 -10.48
N TRP A 545 -11.37 3.81 -10.60
CA TRP A 545 -11.70 5.05 -9.89
C TRP A 545 -13.08 5.59 -10.28
N ASP A 546 -13.49 5.49 -11.55
CA ASP A 546 -14.81 5.93 -12.00
C ASP A 546 -15.93 5.07 -11.40
N TYR A 547 -15.74 3.75 -11.38
CA TYR A 547 -16.69 2.82 -10.76
C TYR A 547 -16.79 3.03 -9.25
N PHE A 548 -15.67 3.30 -8.58
CA PHE A 548 -15.65 3.65 -7.17
C PHE A 548 -16.39 4.96 -6.90
N LEU A 549 -16.11 6.03 -7.67
CA LEU A 549 -16.76 7.33 -7.54
C LEU A 549 -18.27 7.23 -7.79
N HIS A 550 -18.70 6.41 -8.75
CA HIS A 550 -20.11 6.08 -8.96
C HIS A 550 -20.73 5.36 -7.76
N LEU A 551 -20.02 4.37 -7.19
CA LEU A 551 -20.49 3.60 -6.06
C LEU A 551 -20.75 4.47 -4.83
N ILE A 552 -19.82 5.37 -4.49
CA ILE A 552 -19.94 6.24 -3.31
C ILE A 552 -20.85 7.44 -3.50
N ASN A 553 -21.27 7.75 -4.74
CA ASN A 553 -22.03 8.96 -5.04
C ASN A 553 -23.28 9.17 -4.16
N PRO A 554 -24.08 8.14 -3.82
CA PRO A 554 -25.22 8.28 -2.89
C PRO A 554 -24.84 8.77 -1.49
N LEU A 555 -23.58 8.59 -1.07
CA LEU A 555 -23.03 9.02 0.21
C LEU A 555 -22.34 10.39 0.06
N ALA A 556 -21.31 10.39 -0.79
CA ALA A 556 -20.31 11.44 -0.85
C ALA A 556 -20.85 12.72 -1.50
N SER A 557 -21.97 12.65 -2.23
CA SER A 557 -22.65 13.84 -2.75
C SER A 557 -23.49 14.57 -1.70
N ARG A 558 -23.76 13.95 -0.53
CA ARG A 558 -24.77 14.42 0.44
C ARG A 558 -24.20 14.85 1.79
N VAL A 559 -23.07 14.28 2.21
CA VAL A 559 -22.36 14.61 3.45
C VAL A 559 -20.86 14.67 3.18
N PRO A 560 -20.07 15.42 3.97
CA PRO A 560 -18.62 15.46 3.83
C PRO A 560 -18.01 14.06 3.87
N TYR A 561 -17.26 13.71 2.84
CA TYR A 561 -16.55 12.45 2.67
C TYR A 561 -15.04 12.72 2.81
N MET A 562 -14.55 12.57 4.03
CA MET A 562 -13.16 12.82 4.40
C MET A 562 -12.34 11.53 4.19
N THR A 563 -11.15 11.62 3.61
CA THR A 563 -10.33 10.45 3.31
C THR A 563 -8.95 10.52 3.95
N ALA A 564 -8.35 9.37 4.25
CA ALA A 564 -6.91 9.23 4.48
C ALA A 564 -6.30 8.43 3.31
N ILE A 565 -4.99 8.53 3.12
CA ILE A 565 -4.27 7.75 2.10
C ILE A 565 -3.83 6.39 2.66
N GLY A 566 -4.00 5.32 1.90
CA GLY A 566 -3.52 3.97 2.22
C GLY A 566 -2.39 3.49 1.31
N ASN A 567 -1.94 2.25 1.52
CA ASN A 567 -0.86 1.66 0.73
C ASN A 567 -1.27 1.41 -0.72
N HIS A 568 -2.54 1.04 -0.96
CA HIS A 568 -3.05 0.85 -2.33
C HIS A 568 -3.21 2.16 -3.12
N GLU A 569 -3.10 3.31 -2.46
CA GLU A 569 -3.00 4.59 -3.15
C GLU A 569 -1.54 5.00 -3.37
N ARG A 570 -0.62 4.70 -2.44
CA ARG A 570 0.69 5.38 -2.35
C ARG A 570 1.92 4.52 -2.63
N ASP A 571 1.91 3.25 -2.23
CA ASP A 571 3.14 2.46 -2.18
C ASP A 571 3.57 2.01 -3.57
N TYR A 572 4.78 2.44 -3.94
CA TYR A 572 5.47 2.07 -5.17
C TYR A 572 6.94 2.51 -5.13
N VAL A 573 7.80 1.96 -5.99
CA VAL A 573 9.18 2.45 -6.14
C VAL A 573 9.21 3.88 -6.70
N ASP A 574 10.16 4.70 -6.24
CA ASP A 574 10.31 6.13 -6.62
C ASP A 574 9.08 7.01 -6.31
N SER A 575 8.13 6.47 -5.57
CA SER A 575 6.97 7.24 -5.13
C SER A 575 7.37 8.21 -4.00
N GLY A 576 8.40 7.90 -3.20
CA GLY A 576 8.69 8.57 -1.93
C GLY A 576 7.94 7.99 -0.73
N SER A 577 7.25 6.86 -0.91
CA SER A 577 6.60 6.13 0.20
C SER A 577 7.66 5.60 1.16
N LEU A 578 7.29 5.54 2.44
CA LEU A 578 8.08 4.86 3.45
C LEU A 578 8.15 3.35 3.21
N TYR A 579 7.08 2.77 2.69
CA TYR A 579 6.99 1.35 2.36
C TYR A 579 7.10 1.17 0.84
N ILE A 580 8.13 0.44 0.41
CA ILE A 580 8.37 0.18 -1.01
C ILE A 580 7.73 -1.14 -1.38
N THR A 581 6.41 -1.15 -1.51
CA THR A 581 5.61 -2.29 -2.01
C THR A 581 4.98 -1.94 -3.36
N PRO A 582 4.54 -2.94 -4.15
CA PRO A 582 3.84 -2.71 -5.41
C PRO A 582 2.36 -2.31 -5.26
N ASP A 583 1.87 -2.00 -4.05
CA ASP A 583 0.44 -2.05 -3.73
C ASP A 583 -0.41 -1.05 -4.51
N SER A 584 0.14 0.10 -4.89
CA SER A 584 -0.57 1.08 -5.72
C SER A 584 -0.53 0.79 -7.22
N GLY A 585 0.22 -0.22 -7.67
CA GLY A 585 0.37 -0.55 -9.10
C GLY A 585 0.91 0.60 -9.96
N GLY A 586 1.65 1.53 -9.36
CA GLY A 586 2.28 2.68 -10.03
C GLY A 586 1.50 3.99 -9.91
N GLU A 587 0.37 4.02 -9.20
CA GLU A 587 -0.42 5.24 -8.99
C GLU A 587 0.32 6.28 -8.13
N CYS A 588 1.08 5.81 -7.13
CA CYS A 588 1.95 6.63 -6.28
C CYS A 588 1.32 7.91 -5.71
N GLY A 589 0.04 7.82 -5.31
CA GLY A 589 -0.73 8.88 -4.68
C GLY A 589 -1.39 9.87 -5.64
N VAL A 590 -1.04 9.85 -6.94
CA VAL A 590 -1.50 10.86 -7.90
C VAL A 590 -3.02 10.84 -8.09
N PRO A 591 -3.68 9.70 -8.34
CA PRO A 591 -5.13 9.66 -8.45
C PRO A 591 -5.83 10.06 -7.14
N TYR A 592 -5.37 9.56 -5.99
CA TYR A 592 -5.91 9.90 -4.68
C TYR A 592 -5.92 11.41 -4.43
N GLU A 593 -4.77 12.08 -4.56
CA GLU A 593 -4.67 13.52 -4.29
C GLU A 593 -5.47 14.37 -5.29
N THR A 594 -5.68 13.85 -6.51
CA THR A 594 -6.44 14.57 -7.54
C THR A 594 -7.95 14.42 -7.32
N TYR A 595 -8.44 13.20 -7.08
CA TYR A 595 -9.86 12.95 -6.86
C TYR A 595 -10.32 13.43 -5.48
N PHE A 596 -9.49 13.30 -4.45
CA PHE A 596 -9.83 13.65 -3.07
C PHE A 596 -8.94 14.76 -2.50
N PRO A 597 -9.12 16.02 -2.96
CA PRO A 597 -8.39 17.17 -2.42
C PRO A 597 -8.85 17.50 -1.00
N MET A 598 -8.22 16.85 -0.02
CA MET A 598 -8.38 17.08 1.41
C MET A 598 -7.72 18.41 1.84
N PRO A 599 -8.04 18.97 3.03
CA PRO A 599 -7.46 20.22 3.53
C PRO A 599 -6.01 20.02 4.01
N THR A 600 -5.13 19.51 3.14
CA THR A 600 -3.75 19.18 3.43
C THR A 600 -2.84 20.43 3.37
N PRO A 601 -1.70 20.44 4.09
CA PRO A 601 -0.76 21.56 4.06
C PRO A 601 -0.17 21.85 2.68
N ALA A 602 0.05 20.81 1.87
CA ALA A 602 0.57 20.90 0.51
C ALA A 602 0.32 19.58 -0.25
N LYS A 603 0.68 19.58 -1.54
CA LYS A 603 0.79 18.37 -2.36
C LYS A 603 1.83 17.40 -1.78
N ASP A 604 1.59 16.09 -1.86
CA ASP A 604 2.42 15.02 -1.27
C ASP A 604 2.65 15.18 0.24
N LYS A 605 1.69 15.84 0.92
CA LYS A 605 1.60 15.95 2.38
C LYS A 605 0.20 15.58 2.84
N PRO A 606 -0.26 14.34 2.62
CA PRO A 606 -1.67 13.94 2.77
C PRO A 606 -2.12 13.73 4.23
N TRP A 607 -1.61 14.54 5.15
CA TRP A 607 -2.03 14.59 6.56
C TRP A 607 -2.70 15.93 6.85
N TYR A 608 -3.75 15.93 7.66
CA TYR A 608 -4.54 17.10 7.99
C TYR A 608 -5.31 16.89 9.29
N SER A 609 -5.86 17.97 9.85
CA SER A 609 -6.80 17.89 10.95
C SER A 609 -8.08 18.65 10.66
N ILE A 610 -9.16 18.20 11.30
CA ILE A 610 -10.48 18.80 11.14
C ILE A 610 -11.25 18.67 12.45
N GLU A 611 -11.91 19.75 12.87
CA GLU A 611 -12.83 19.70 14.00
C GLU A 611 -14.27 19.71 13.49
N GLN A 612 -15.07 18.75 13.96
CA GLN A 612 -16.49 18.67 13.65
C GLN A 612 -17.24 18.38 14.95
N GLY A 613 -18.17 19.26 15.32
CA GLY A 613 -18.84 19.17 16.61
C GLY A 613 -17.83 19.11 17.78
N PRO A 614 -17.97 18.19 18.74
CA PRO A 614 -17.08 18.08 19.89
C PRO A 614 -15.80 17.26 19.63
N VAL A 615 -15.49 16.93 18.37
CA VAL A 615 -14.38 16.02 18.02
C VAL A 615 -13.32 16.75 17.20
N HIS A 616 -12.06 16.60 17.59
CA HIS A 616 -10.89 16.91 16.78
C HIS A 616 -10.34 15.62 16.18
N PHE A 617 -10.27 15.56 14.84
CA PHE A 617 -9.67 14.45 14.11
C PHE A 617 -8.28 14.83 13.63
N THR A 618 -7.26 14.08 14.05
CA THR A 618 -5.90 14.13 13.48
C THR A 618 -5.79 13.00 12.46
N VAL A 619 -5.72 13.32 11.17
CA VAL A 619 -5.63 12.37 10.06
C VAL A 619 -4.21 12.35 9.51
N ILE A 620 -3.57 11.18 9.54
CA ILE A 620 -2.18 11.00 9.11
C ILE A 620 -2.09 10.11 7.87
N SER A 621 -0.92 10.16 7.22
CA SER A 621 -0.49 9.16 6.26
C SER A 621 0.48 8.20 6.91
N THR A 622 0.10 6.94 7.00
CA THR A 622 1.02 5.87 7.41
C THR A 622 2.09 5.60 6.36
N GLU A 623 1.84 5.93 5.09
CA GLU A 623 2.75 5.68 3.96
C GLU A 623 3.85 6.76 3.79
N HIS A 624 3.84 7.81 4.62
CA HIS A 624 4.85 8.88 4.59
C HIS A 624 5.68 8.84 5.86
N ASN A 625 6.89 9.41 5.81
CA ASN A 625 7.84 9.39 6.90
C ASN A 625 7.24 9.98 8.20
N TRP A 626 7.04 9.14 9.21
CA TRP A 626 6.55 9.51 10.55
C TRP A 626 7.64 9.41 11.63
N PHE A 627 8.91 9.16 11.26
CA PHE A 627 10.02 9.10 12.22
C PHE A 627 10.17 10.41 13.00
N ALA A 628 10.77 10.34 14.18
CA ALA A 628 11.01 11.53 15.00
C ALA A 628 11.74 12.62 14.18
N LYS A 629 11.25 13.86 14.31
CA LYS A 629 11.68 15.06 13.55
C LYS A 629 11.32 15.08 12.06
N SER A 630 10.61 14.08 11.52
CA SER A 630 10.02 14.22 10.19
C SER A 630 9.00 15.35 10.17
N GLU A 631 8.68 15.85 8.98
CA GLU A 631 7.67 16.91 8.83
C GLU A 631 6.31 16.48 9.39
N GLN A 632 5.86 15.27 9.05
CA GLN A 632 4.61 14.73 9.57
C GLN A 632 4.67 14.53 11.10
N TYR A 633 5.80 14.10 11.66
CA TYR A 633 5.95 13.95 13.11
C TYR A 633 5.81 15.28 13.87
N GLU A 634 6.52 16.32 13.42
CA GLU A 634 6.41 17.64 14.05
C GLU A 634 5.04 18.27 13.81
N TRP A 635 4.41 18.00 12.65
CA TRP A 635 3.03 18.39 12.39
C TRP A 635 2.05 17.73 13.37
N MET A 636 2.08 16.39 13.53
CA MET A 636 1.23 15.64 14.46
C MET A 636 1.35 16.17 15.90
N LYS A 637 2.59 16.41 16.33
CA LYS A 637 2.90 16.94 17.67
C LYS A 637 2.33 18.34 17.86
N LYS A 638 2.43 19.22 16.85
CA LYS A 638 1.88 20.58 16.91
C LYS A 638 0.36 20.57 16.90
N ASP A 639 -0.23 19.75 16.03
CA ASP A 639 -1.67 19.60 15.86
C ASP A 639 -2.34 19.15 17.17
N MET A 640 -1.95 18.00 17.70
CA MET A 640 -2.53 17.46 18.93
C MET A 640 -2.22 18.33 20.18
N ALA A 641 -1.14 19.11 20.17
CA ALA A 641 -0.86 20.09 21.22
C ALA A 641 -1.78 21.32 21.18
N SER A 642 -2.37 21.62 20.02
CA SER A 642 -3.20 22.80 19.81
C SER A 642 -4.67 22.62 20.19
N VAL A 643 -5.08 21.37 20.45
CA VAL A 643 -6.48 21.00 20.74
C VAL A 643 -6.98 21.66 22.02
N ASP A 644 -7.97 22.54 21.89
CA ASP A 644 -8.72 23.09 23.01
C ASP A 644 -9.79 22.09 23.46
N ARG A 645 -9.42 21.22 24.41
CA ARG A 645 -10.29 20.17 24.97
C ARG A 645 -11.55 20.71 25.66
N SER A 646 -11.66 22.02 25.91
CA SER A 646 -12.91 22.64 26.40
C SER A 646 -13.96 22.82 25.30
N LYS A 647 -13.53 22.85 24.03
CA LYS A 647 -14.38 22.92 22.84
C LYS A 647 -14.56 21.54 22.20
N THR A 648 -13.45 20.86 21.93
CA THR A 648 -13.39 19.53 21.34
C THR A 648 -12.80 18.54 22.33
N PRO A 649 -13.59 18.05 23.31
CA PRO A 649 -13.08 17.16 24.35
C PRO A 649 -12.54 15.83 23.82
N TRP A 650 -12.95 15.42 22.61
CA TRP A 650 -12.52 14.17 21.99
C TRP A 650 -11.42 14.41 20.96
N LEU A 651 -10.28 13.76 21.17
CA LEU A 651 -9.18 13.71 20.21
C LEU A 651 -9.11 12.31 19.60
N VAL A 652 -9.46 12.22 18.32
CA VAL A 652 -9.41 11.00 17.52
C VAL A 652 -8.21 11.06 16.58
N PHE A 653 -7.31 10.09 16.71
CA PHE A 653 -6.18 9.93 15.79
C PHE A 653 -6.51 8.85 14.77
N THR A 654 -6.25 9.08 13.49
CA THR A 654 -6.55 8.09 12.45
C THR A 654 -5.55 8.10 11.30
N GLY A 655 -5.32 6.92 10.73
CA GLY A 655 -4.49 6.65 9.57
C GLY A 655 -4.87 5.30 8.98
N HIS A 656 -4.03 4.75 8.10
CA HIS A 656 -4.36 3.49 7.44
C HIS A 656 -3.77 2.25 8.14
N ARG A 657 -2.44 2.08 8.17
CA ARG A 657 -1.79 0.90 8.77
C ARG A 657 -1.86 0.88 10.32
N PRO A 658 -2.27 -0.24 10.96
CA PRO A 658 -2.52 -0.27 12.39
C PRO A 658 -1.28 -0.43 13.27
N MET A 659 -1.36 0.05 14.51
CA MET A 659 -0.36 -0.21 15.56
C MET A 659 -0.57 -1.54 16.28
N TYR A 660 -1.79 -2.10 16.25
CA TYR A 660 -2.17 -3.30 16.97
C TYR A 660 -3.14 -4.14 16.14
N THR A 661 -2.81 -5.41 15.91
CA THR A 661 -3.74 -6.42 15.40
C THR A 661 -3.35 -7.83 15.86
N SER A 662 -4.34 -8.70 16.04
CA SER A 662 -4.16 -10.14 16.30
C SER A 662 -4.24 -10.99 15.02
N THR A 663 -4.15 -10.35 13.85
CA THR A 663 -3.92 -11.01 12.56
C THR A 663 -2.43 -11.07 12.26
N GLN A 664 -1.92 -12.29 12.05
CA GLN A 664 -0.54 -12.54 11.66
C GLN A 664 -0.40 -12.37 10.14
N GLY A 665 0.48 -11.45 9.72
CA GLY A 665 0.80 -11.21 8.33
C GLY A 665 2.13 -10.48 8.23
N PHE A 666 2.87 -10.72 7.14
CA PHE A 666 4.02 -9.90 6.80
C PHE A 666 3.50 -8.46 6.61
N SER A 667 4.04 -7.49 7.35
CA SER A 667 3.62 -6.07 7.36
C SER A 667 2.30 -5.68 8.06
N SER A 668 1.68 -6.56 8.86
CA SER A 668 0.43 -6.19 9.55
C SER A 668 0.57 -5.08 10.60
N VAL A 669 1.76 -4.95 11.21
CA VAL A 669 2.13 -3.84 12.11
C VAL A 669 3.60 -3.48 11.89
N ASP A 670 3.90 -2.19 11.70
CA ASP A 670 5.26 -1.68 11.77
C ASP A 670 5.63 -1.34 13.23
N ILE A 671 6.56 -2.10 13.81
CA ILE A 671 6.98 -1.90 15.20
C ILE A 671 7.70 -0.56 15.43
N ASN A 672 8.37 -0.01 14.43
CA ASN A 672 9.00 1.30 14.52
C ASN A 672 7.94 2.40 14.55
N PHE A 673 6.83 2.24 13.79
CA PHE A 673 5.70 3.17 13.85
C PHE A 673 5.12 3.22 15.27
N VAL A 674 4.88 2.05 15.88
CA VAL A 674 4.43 1.96 17.27
C VAL A 674 5.44 2.64 18.20
N ARG A 675 6.73 2.30 18.12
CA ARG A 675 7.78 2.85 19.01
C ARG A 675 7.90 4.37 18.95
N VAL A 676 7.72 4.97 17.77
CA VAL A 676 7.91 6.42 17.56
C VAL A 676 6.63 7.21 17.85
N VAL A 677 5.48 6.72 17.39
CA VAL A 677 4.23 7.49 17.39
C VAL A 677 3.37 7.22 18.63
N GLU A 678 3.33 5.98 19.15
CA GLU A 678 2.53 5.66 20.34
C GLU A 678 2.85 6.55 21.56
N PRO A 679 4.12 6.87 21.88
CA PRO A 679 4.43 7.79 22.99
C PRO A 679 3.87 9.20 22.79
N LEU A 680 3.74 9.66 21.54
CA LEU A 680 3.14 10.94 21.21
C LEU A 680 1.64 10.93 21.49
N LEU A 681 0.94 9.86 21.11
CA LEU A 681 -0.49 9.69 21.36
C LEU A 681 -0.81 9.73 22.86
N LEU A 682 0.00 9.00 23.66
CA LEU A 682 -0.13 9.01 25.12
C LEU A 682 0.12 10.40 25.71
N LYS A 683 1.16 11.10 25.25
CA LYS A 683 1.53 12.45 25.74
C LYS A 683 0.41 13.47 25.52
N HIS A 684 -0.26 13.42 24.37
CA HIS A 684 -1.34 14.33 24.02
C HIS A 684 -2.72 13.85 24.45
N LYS A 685 -2.78 12.74 25.21
CA LYS A 685 -4.00 12.14 25.72
C LYS A 685 -5.04 11.87 24.62
N VAL A 686 -4.59 11.26 23.53
CA VAL A 686 -5.49 10.78 22.46
C VAL A 686 -6.47 9.78 23.08
N ASP A 687 -7.77 9.95 22.81
CA ASP A 687 -8.82 9.13 23.40
C ASP A 687 -9.03 7.86 22.57
N LEU A 688 -9.09 8.02 21.25
CA LEU A 688 -9.39 6.96 20.30
C LEU A 688 -8.41 6.98 19.13
N VAL A 689 -7.97 5.81 18.73
CA VAL A 689 -7.14 5.58 17.54
C VAL A 689 -7.88 4.66 16.58
N LEU A 690 -8.04 5.08 15.33
CA LEU A 690 -8.73 4.32 14.29
C LEU A 690 -7.81 4.04 13.10
N PHE A 691 -7.69 2.77 12.73
CA PHE A 691 -6.89 2.30 11.60
C PHE A 691 -7.68 1.36 10.68
N GLY A 692 -7.26 1.25 9.42
CA GLY A 692 -7.77 0.29 8.43
C GLY A 692 -6.78 -0.85 8.21
N HIS A 693 -6.50 -1.17 6.94
CA HIS A 693 -5.48 -2.07 6.39
C HIS A 693 -5.70 -3.55 6.67
N VAL A 694 -6.05 -3.89 7.91
CA VAL A 694 -6.39 -5.25 8.31
C VAL A 694 -7.89 -5.41 8.16
N HIS A 695 -8.32 -6.41 7.38
CA HIS A 695 -9.69 -6.53 6.90
C HIS A 695 -10.64 -7.18 7.92
N ASN A 696 -10.70 -6.62 9.11
CA ASN A 696 -11.61 -7.03 10.16
C ASN A 696 -11.93 -5.83 11.08
N TYR A 697 -12.72 -6.09 12.12
CA TYR A 697 -12.80 -5.20 13.26
C TYR A 697 -12.11 -5.81 14.46
N GLU A 698 -11.25 -5.02 15.08
CA GLU A 698 -10.56 -5.39 16.31
C GLU A 698 -10.46 -4.18 17.22
N ARG A 699 -10.76 -4.34 18.51
CA ARG A 699 -10.63 -3.26 19.50
C ARG A 699 -9.83 -3.70 20.71
N THR A 700 -8.98 -2.79 21.18
CA THR A 700 -8.10 -3.02 22.31
C THR A 700 -8.71 -2.59 23.65
N CYS A 701 -8.07 -2.99 24.75
CA CYS A 701 -8.14 -2.25 26.02
C CYS A 701 -7.49 -0.85 25.88
N SER A 702 -7.50 -0.02 26.91
CA SER A 702 -6.63 1.17 26.92
C SER A 702 -5.18 0.68 26.97
N VAL A 703 -4.47 0.77 25.85
CA VAL A 703 -3.23 0.03 25.61
C VAL A 703 -2.04 0.95 25.41
N TYR A 704 -0.92 0.61 26.02
CA TYR A 704 0.37 1.26 25.78
C TYR A 704 1.48 0.23 25.90
N LYS A 705 2.41 0.20 24.93
CA LYS A 705 3.51 -0.79 24.90
C LYS A 705 3.03 -2.23 25.11
N ARG A 706 1.95 -2.61 24.40
CA ARG A 706 1.28 -3.92 24.46
C ARG A 706 0.73 -4.31 25.84
N LYS A 707 0.62 -3.37 26.78
CA LYS A 707 0.03 -3.60 28.12
C LYS A 707 -1.29 -2.87 28.25
N CYS A 708 -2.30 -3.57 28.77
CA CYS A 708 -3.54 -2.91 29.20
C CYS A 708 -3.27 -2.06 30.44
N LEU A 709 -3.41 -0.75 30.32
CA LEU A 709 -3.33 0.17 31.45
C LEU A 709 -4.70 0.38 32.10
N ALA A 710 -5.79 0.19 31.35
CA ALA A 710 -7.14 0.12 31.88
C ALA A 710 -8.01 -0.85 31.05
N MET A 711 -8.92 -1.52 31.74
CA MET A 711 -9.95 -2.37 31.15
C MET A 711 -11.29 -1.61 31.15
N PRO A 712 -12.15 -1.82 30.14
CA PRO A 712 -13.49 -1.25 30.18
C PRO A 712 -14.31 -1.87 31.31
N THR A 713 -15.23 -1.08 31.86
CA THR A 713 -16.32 -1.59 32.69
C THR A 713 -17.57 -1.80 31.84
N LYS A 714 -18.50 -2.63 32.30
CA LYS A 714 -19.81 -2.79 31.66
C LYS A 714 -20.81 -1.82 32.28
N ASP A 715 -21.57 -1.09 31.45
CA ASP A 715 -22.72 -0.32 31.92
C ASP A 715 -23.94 -1.23 32.20
N GLN A 716 -25.09 -0.62 32.54
CA GLN A 716 -26.33 -1.35 32.85
C GLN A 716 -26.88 -2.15 31.66
N GLN A 717 -26.49 -1.80 30.43
CA GLN A 717 -26.90 -2.44 29.18
C GLN A 717 -25.84 -3.45 28.69
N GLY A 718 -24.75 -3.66 29.43
CA GLY A 718 -23.66 -4.56 29.05
C GLY A 718 -22.71 -3.97 27.99
N ILE A 719 -22.72 -2.66 27.81
CA ILE A 719 -21.86 -1.92 26.89
C ILE A 719 -20.50 -1.68 27.56
N ASP A 720 -19.41 -1.90 26.82
CA ASP A 720 -18.07 -1.51 27.27
C ASP A 720 -17.99 0.02 27.39
N THR A 721 -17.62 0.48 28.58
CA THR A 721 -17.46 1.88 28.95
C THR A 721 -16.06 2.14 29.47
N TYR A 722 -15.43 3.19 28.95
CA TYR A 722 -14.10 3.63 29.37
C TYR A 722 -14.20 4.99 30.03
N ASP A 723 -14.04 5.04 31.35
CA ASP A 723 -13.94 6.30 32.08
C ASP A 723 -12.55 6.91 31.90
N HIS A 724 -12.49 7.98 31.12
CA HIS A 724 -11.23 8.70 30.89
C HIS A 724 -10.99 9.81 31.94
N SER A 725 -11.84 9.95 32.98
CA SER A 725 -11.67 10.91 34.10
C SER A 725 -10.27 10.90 34.70
N ASN A 726 -9.70 9.71 34.75
CA ASN A 726 -8.28 9.48 34.97
C ASN A 726 -7.67 8.81 33.73
N TYR A 727 -7.33 9.63 32.73
CA TYR A 727 -6.75 9.17 31.47
C TYR A 727 -5.58 8.19 31.70
N SER A 728 -5.66 7.02 31.06
CA SER A 728 -4.65 5.95 31.16
C SER A 728 -3.83 5.85 29.88
N ALA A 729 -4.46 5.49 28.77
CA ALA A 729 -3.89 5.29 27.44
C ALA A 729 -5.01 5.32 26.38
N PRO A 730 -4.69 5.54 25.09
CA PRO A 730 -5.70 5.51 24.04
C PRO A 730 -6.33 4.11 23.92
N VAL A 731 -7.61 4.08 23.55
CA VAL A 731 -8.25 2.88 23.00
C VAL A 731 -7.97 2.85 21.51
N GLN A 732 -7.57 1.70 20.96
CA GLN A 732 -7.32 1.55 19.54
C GLN A 732 -8.33 0.58 18.91
N ALA A 733 -8.71 0.86 17.67
CA ALA A 733 -9.54 -0.01 16.86
C ALA A 733 -9.09 -0.10 15.40
N VAL A 734 -9.08 -1.32 14.88
CA VAL A 734 -9.04 -1.64 13.45
C VAL A 734 -10.48 -1.63 12.92
N ILE A 735 -10.72 -0.94 11.81
CA ILE A 735 -12.03 -0.79 11.17
C ILE A 735 -11.95 -1.00 9.64
N GLY A 736 -11.03 -1.85 9.17
CA GLY A 736 -10.78 -2.15 7.75
C GLY A 736 -11.75 -3.17 7.13
N MET A 737 -12.94 -3.34 7.68
CA MET A 737 -13.88 -4.40 7.28
C MET A 737 -14.94 -3.95 6.25
N ALA A 738 -14.73 -2.85 5.52
CA ALA A 738 -15.80 -2.27 4.71
C ALA A 738 -16.07 -3.02 3.40
N GLY A 739 -15.06 -3.67 2.80
CA GLY A 739 -15.29 -4.31 1.52
C GLY A 739 -14.33 -5.40 1.11
N PHE A 740 -13.03 -5.22 1.37
CA PHE A 740 -12.03 -6.21 1.00
C PHE A 740 -12.22 -7.53 1.76
N LYS A 741 -11.79 -8.65 1.17
CA LYS A 741 -11.96 -9.99 1.76
C LYS A 741 -11.43 -10.01 3.21
N LEU A 742 -12.30 -10.51 4.09
CA LEU A 742 -12.08 -10.45 5.53
C LEU A 742 -10.91 -11.32 6.00
N ASP A 743 -10.19 -10.80 6.98
CA ASP A 743 -9.07 -11.47 7.64
C ASP A 743 -9.52 -12.28 8.85
N ASN A 744 -8.81 -13.40 9.05
CA ASN A 744 -8.96 -14.21 10.24
C ASN A 744 -8.03 -13.71 11.35
N PHE A 745 -8.45 -13.93 12.60
CA PHE A 745 -7.61 -13.71 13.77
C PHE A 745 -6.78 -14.96 14.03
N THR A 746 -5.46 -14.82 14.14
CA THR A 746 -4.54 -15.96 14.30
C THR A 746 -3.76 -15.93 15.60
N LEU A 747 -3.67 -14.77 16.26
CA LEU A 747 -3.00 -14.58 17.54
C LEU A 747 -4.02 -14.43 18.66
N ASN A 748 -3.64 -14.79 19.90
CA ASN A 748 -4.45 -14.52 21.07
C ASN A 748 -3.73 -13.56 22.02
N GLU A 749 -4.02 -12.27 21.87
CA GLU A 749 -3.35 -11.21 22.60
C GLU A 749 -4.25 -10.65 23.72
N HIS A 750 -3.69 -10.51 24.93
CA HIS A 750 -4.44 -10.04 26.11
C HIS A 750 -5.00 -8.61 25.97
N TRP A 751 -4.38 -7.79 25.12
CA TRP A 751 -4.84 -6.43 24.87
C TRP A 751 -6.00 -6.35 23.87
N SER A 752 -6.31 -7.42 23.15
CA SER A 752 -7.37 -7.47 22.15
C SER A 752 -8.67 -8.00 22.76
N LEU A 753 -9.67 -7.13 22.91
CA LEU A 753 -10.89 -7.40 23.68
C LEU A 753 -12.10 -7.76 22.81
N SER A 754 -12.17 -7.26 21.59
CA SER A 754 -13.28 -7.51 20.68
C SER A 754 -12.76 -7.71 19.27
N ARG A 755 -13.26 -8.76 18.61
CA ARG A 755 -12.79 -9.23 17.31
C ARG A 755 -13.99 -9.66 16.49
N ILE A 756 -14.19 -9.05 15.33
CA ILE A 756 -15.31 -9.34 14.43
C ILE A 756 -14.76 -9.44 13.02
N SER A 757 -14.89 -10.61 12.39
CA SER A 757 -14.57 -10.84 10.98
C SER A 757 -15.88 -10.90 10.19
N LYS A 758 -16.49 -9.74 9.96
CA LYS A 758 -17.71 -9.53 9.16
C LYS A 758 -17.63 -8.17 8.48
N PHE A 759 -18.24 -8.01 7.31
CA PHE A 759 -18.30 -6.71 6.66
C PHE A 759 -19.08 -5.70 7.50
N GLY A 760 -18.64 -4.45 7.50
CA GLY A 760 -19.30 -3.40 8.26
C GLY A 760 -18.53 -2.09 8.29
N TYR A 761 -19.01 -1.18 9.14
CA TYR A 761 -18.43 0.14 9.38
C TYR A 761 -18.69 0.55 10.83
N LEU A 762 -18.02 1.61 11.27
CA LEU A 762 -18.23 2.23 12.58
C LEU A 762 -19.24 3.38 12.45
N ARG A 763 -20.24 3.42 13.34
CA ARG A 763 -21.10 4.58 13.56
C ARG A 763 -20.71 5.26 14.86
N GLY A 764 -20.40 6.56 14.80
CA GLY A 764 -20.09 7.37 15.97
C GLY A 764 -21.18 8.38 16.27
N ASN A 765 -21.49 8.57 17.55
CA ASN A 765 -22.21 9.74 18.05
C ASN A 765 -21.38 10.37 19.19
N ALA A 766 -20.89 11.57 18.97
CA ALA A 766 -20.11 12.31 19.95
C ALA A 766 -20.91 13.51 20.47
N THR A 767 -21.03 13.64 21.77
CA THR A 767 -21.43 14.86 22.48
C THR A 767 -20.26 15.43 23.26
N LYS A 768 -20.38 16.61 23.87
CA LYS A 768 -19.33 17.14 24.77
C LYS A 768 -19.02 16.26 26.00
N LYS A 769 -19.86 15.28 26.31
CA LYS A 769 -19.72 14.42 27.48
C LYS A 769 -19.52 12.96 27.13
N GLU A 770 -19.84 12.56 25.91
CA GLU A 770 -19.81 11.14 25.54
C GLU A 770 -19.36 10.94 24.11
N LEU A 771 -18.52 9.94 23.85
CA LEU A 771 -18.22 9.44 22.51
C LEU A 771 -18.72 8.00 22.40
N LYS A 772 -19.87 7.85 21.75
CA LYS A 772 -20.51 6.57 21.51
C LYS A 772 -20.05 6.00 20.16
N LEU A 773 -19.66 4.73 20.12
CA LEU A 773 -19.30 4.05 18.87
C LEU A 773 -20.14 2.78 18.72
N GLU A 774 -20.52 2.42 17.50
CA GLU A 774 -21.32 1.22 17.23
C GLU A 774 -20.72 0.51 16.01
N VAL A 775 -20.47 -0.79 16.14
CA VAL A 775 -19.99 -1.59 15.01
C VAL A 775 -21.19 -2.13 14.25
N CYS A 776 -21.37 -1.65 13.02
CA CYS A 776 -22.51 -1.96 12.18
C CYS A 776 -22.14 -3.05 11.17
N THR A 777 -22.53 -4.30 11.42
CA THR A 777 -22.28 -5.44 10.50
C THR A 777 -23.54 -6.02 9.86
N ARG A 778 -24.69 -5.35 10.03
CA ARG A 778 -25.98 -5.82 9.50
C ARG A 778 -26.17 -5.33 8.08
N VAL A 779 -25.41 -5.91 7.16
CA VAL A 779 -25.28 -5.41 5.79
C VAL A 779 -26.10 -6.20 4.76
N PHE A 780 -26.75 -7.30 5.19
CA PHE A 780 -27.56 -8.17 4.33
C PHE A 780 -29.00 -8.27 4.85
N ASN A 781 -29.98 -8.20 3.95
CA ASN A 781 -31.42 -8.42 4.19
C ASN A 781 -31.70 -9.88 4.63
N MET A 782 -31.25 -10.29 5.81
CA MET A 782 -31.69 -11.51 6.49
C MET A 782 -32.55 -11.18 7.71
N PRO A 783 -33.50 -12.06 8.12
CA PRO A 783 -34.36 -11.83 9.28
C PRO A 783 -33.58 -11.63 10.58
N VAL A 784 -34.17 -10.84 11.47
CA VAL A 784 -33.61 -10.28 12.69
C VAL A 784 -33.10 -11.35 13.67
N ASP A 785 -31.83 -11.25 14.07
CA ASP A 785 -31.32 -11.77 15.34
C ASP A 785 -30.57 -10.61 16.05
N PRO A 786 -31.01 -10.16 17.25
CA PRO A 786 -30.52 -8.92 17.84
C PRO A 786 -29.15 -9.11 18.52
N ALA A 787 -28.06 -9.02 17.75
CA ALA A 787 -26.75 -8.71 18.33
C ALA A 787 -26.56 -7.18 18.30
N PHE A 788 -26.86 -6.50 19.41
CA PHE A 788 -26.52 -5.09 19.64
C PHE A 788 -25.11 -5.03 20.26
N LEU A 789 -24.18 -4.33 19.62
CA LEU A 789 -22.94 -3.87 20.27
C LEU A 789 -22.90 -2.36 20.14
N SER A 790 -23.28 -1.70 21.23
CA SER A 790 -23.11 -0.28 21.46
C SER A 790 -21.83 -0.12 22.31
N PHE A 791 -21.02 0.89 22.04
CA PHE A 791 -19.90 1.37 22.86
C PHE A 791 -20.28 2.73 23.41
N LEU A 792 -20.10 2.97 24.70
CA LEU A 792 -20.42 4.22 25.35
C LEU A 792 -19.14 4.72 26.03
N LEU A 793 -18.39 5.65 25.44
CA LEU A 793 -17.33 6.33 26.21
C LEU A 793 -17.96 7.53 26.93
N ILE A 794 -18.32 7.38 28.20
CA ILE A 794 -18.80 8.50 29.04
C ILE A 794 -17.60 9.23 29.67
N PHE A 795 -17.67 10.56 29.67
CA PHE A 795 -16.93 11.41 30.59
C PHE A 795 -17.88 12.37 31.32
N ALA A 796 -17.88 12.30 32.65
CA ALA A 796 -18.51 13.30 33.49
C ALA A 796 -17.62 14.55 33.55
N THR A 797 -18.15 15.67 33.04
CA THR A 797 -17.58 17.02 33.15
C THR A 797 -16.98 17.33 34.52
N PHE A 798 -15.73 17.80 34.56
CA PHE A 798 -15.19 18.55 35.68
C PHE A 798 -15.99 19.84 35.86
N ALA A 799 -16.42 20.07 37.11
CA ALA A 799 -17.03 21.31 37.54
C ALA A 799 -16.03 22.48 37.37
N ALA A 800 -16.42 23.49 36.61
CA ALA A 800 -15.84 24.81 36.67
C ALA A 800 -16.53 25.62 37.79
N CYS A 801 -15.80 25.95 38.86
CA CYS A 801 -15.99 27.10 39.76
C CYS A 801 -14.85 27.08 40.79
N HIS A 802 -14.13 28.14 41.15
CA HIS A 802 -14.21 29.57 40.87
C HIS A 802 -12.85 30.19 41.31
N CYS A 803 -12.33 31.17 40.58
CA CYS A 803 -11.38 32.14 41.14
C CYS A 803 -12.19 33.30 41.76
N GLY A 804 -11.95 33.63 43.02
CA GLY A 804 -12.55 34.78 43.70
C GLY A 804 -11.92 35.07 45.06
N TYR A 805 -11.38 36.27 45.22
CA TYR A 805 -10.59 36.80 46.34
C TYR A 805 -11.38 37.08 47.65
N LYS A 806 -10.63 37.08 48.76
CA LYS A 806 -10.82 37.63 50.13
C LYS A 806 -12.03 38.55 50.45
N LYS A 807 -12.69 38.32 51.60
CA LYS A 807 -12.69 39.14 52.86
C LYS A 807 -13.89 38.80 53.77
N SER A 808 -13.60 38.28 54.97
CA SER A 808 -13.92 38.87 56.29
C SER A 808 -13.34 37.96 57.37
#